data_AF-A0A7I7RWS7-F1
#
_entry.id   AF-A0A7I7RWS7-F1
#
_cell.length_a   1.000
_cell.length_b   1.000
_cell.length_c   1.000
_cell.angle_alpha   90.00
_cell.angle_beta   90.00
_cell.angle_gamma   90.00
#
_symmetry.space_group_name_H-M   'P 1'
#
loop_
_entity.id
_entity.type
_entity.pdbx_description
1 polymer ?
#
loop_
_entity_poly.entity_id
_entity_poly.type
_entity_poly.pdbx_seq_one_letter_code
_entity_poly.pdbx_strand_id
1 'polypeptide(L)'
;MTRATPTSGHPARPFIPRIIRTLAVPIILGWIAIIAVLNVVVPQLEEVGKMRSVSMTPESAPSMIAMKRVGQVFGEFDSNSSAMVVLEGQEPLGDSAHQYYDQIVAKLVADDRHVEHVQDMWSDPLTASGSQSSDGKSAYVQIYLRGNQGETLANESVEAVQDIVAGVPAPPGITAYVTGAGALAADQTTAGDQSMRLIEAVTFTVIIVMLLLVYRSIVTVLITLAMVVLSLTATRGVVAFLGFHDVIGLSTFATNLLVTLAIAAATDYAIFLIGRYQEARGMGEDREQAYYTMFHGTAHVVLGSGLTIAGATFCLHFTNLPYFNTMGIPLAIGMVTCVLTALTIGPAVVAVASRFGKTLEPKRALRTRGWRKVGAAVTRWPGPILVATVALALIGLLVLPGYRTNYNDRNYLPADMPANAGYAAAERHFSPARMNPELLLVETDRDLRNSADFLVIDKIAKAVVKVQGVGQVQAITRPEGKPLEHSTIPFQISMQSTTQTLNEKYNADRSADMLKQAADMDKTIGTLEKMSALTAQMADVTHEMVAKTKDMTVDIAELRDNIANFDDFFRPIRNYFYWEPHCYDIPVCWSIRSVFDTLDGINTMSDDIQLLVPELEKLDALMPQLVALMPEQISTMKSMKTMMLTQYATQKGMQDQQAEGSENATAMGEAFDAARNDDSFYLPPEIFDNADFKRGMKNFISPDGKSVRFIVSHEGDPLTPEGIARIDAIKLAAKEAIKGTPFEGSKVYLAGSAATFKDMSDGANYDLVIAGIAALALIFIIMLIITRAVVASAVIVATVAISLGASLGMSVLIWQHLIGIELHWMVLPMSLIILLAVGADYNLLLVARFKEEIHAGLHTGMIRSMGGTGSVVTSAGLVFAFTMMSMAVSSLTVIGQVGTTIGLGLLFDTLVVRSLMMPSIAALLGRWFWWPKIVRSRPRPSPWPAPPRNDAEPAVP
;
A
#
# COMPACT_ATOMS: atom_id res chain seq x y z
N MET A 1 41.83 61.47 -63.42
CA MET A 1 40.41 61.03 -63.45
C MET A 1 40.33 59.59 -62.98
N THR A 2 40.04 59.39 -61.70
CA THR A 2 39.88 58.10 -61.03
C THR A 2 38.50 57.52 -61.36
N ARG A 3 38.45 56.49 -62.21
CA ARG A 3 37.21 55.73 -62.46
C ARG A 3 36.85 54.95 -61.20
N ALA A 4 35.74 55.37 -60.58
CA ALA A 4 35.08 54.65 -59.51
C ALA A 4 34.66 53.25 -60.01
N THR A 5 35.01 52.23 -59.25
CA THR A 5 34.46 50.88 -59.37
C THR A 5 32.95 50.93 -59.09
N PRO A 6 32.11 50.23 -59.87
CA PRO A 6 30.69 50.16 -59.57
C PRO A 6 30.49 49.35 -58.30
N THR A 7 29.92 49.98 -57.26
CA THR A 7 29.40 49.30 -56.08
C THR A 7 28.27 48.37 -56.52
N SER A 8 28.45 47.06 -56.38
CA SER A 8 27.39 46.08 -56.51
C SER A 8 26.25 46.48 -55.57
N GLY A 9 25.05 46.70 -56.13
CA GLY A 9 23.86 47.07 -55.36
C GLY A 9 23.60 46.04 -54.26
N HIS A 10 23.48 46.50 -53.03
CA HIS A 10 23.10 45.64 -51.91
C HIS A 10 21.73 45.03 -52.17
N PRO A 11 21.54 43.71 -52.00
CA PRO A 11 20.24 43.07 -52.12
C PRO A 11 19.23 43.76 -51.19
N ALA A 12 17.98 43.89 -51.65
CA ALA A 12 16.90 44.53 -50.90
C ALA A 12 16.80 43.91 -49.49
N ARG A 13 17.01 44.74 -48.47
CA ARG A 13 17.05 44.28 -47.08
C ARG A 13 15.64 43.90 -46.62
N PRO A 14 15.45 42.74 -45.98
CA PRO A 14 14.13 42.30 -45.57
C PRO A 14 13.55 43.15 -44.44
N PHE A 15 12.22 43.20 -44.42
CA PHE A 15 11.42 44.09 -43.58
C PHE A 15 11.58 43.84 -42.07
N ILE A 16 11.50 42.59 -41.63
CA ILE A 16 11.55 42.20 -40.21
C ILE A 16 12.86 42.63 -39.51
N PRO A 17 14.06 42.22 -39.97
CA PRO A 17 15.31 42.61 -39.31
C PRO A 17 15.56 44.13 -39.36
N ARG A 18 15.06 44.81 -40.39
CA ARG A 18 15.15 46.26 -40.51
C ARG A 18 14.32 46.95 -39.43
N ILE A 19 13.08 46.53 -39.22
CA ILE A 19 12.20 47.07 -38.16
C ILE A 19 12.80 46.84 -36.79
N ILE A 20 13.26 45.62 -36.49
CA ILE A 20 13.82 45.29 -35.18
C ILE A 20 15.04 46.17 -34.88
N ARG A 21 15.88 46.45 -35.89
CA ARG A 21 17.05 47.32 -35.73
C ARG A 21 16.68 48.79 -35.56
N THR A 22 15.67 49.29 -36.28
CA THR A 22 15.23 50.70 -36.17
C THR A 22 14.48 50.96 -34.87
N LEU A 23 13.64 50.02 -34.45
CA LEU A 23 12.84 50.09 -33.23
C LEU A 23 13.51 49.36 -32.05
N ALA A 24 14.83 49.14 -32.08
CA ALA A 24 15.52 48.33 -31.07
C ALA A 24 15.29 48.84 -29.63
N VAL A 25 15.37 50.15 -29.41
CA VAL A 25 15.13 50.76 -28.09
C VAL A 25 13.65 50.63 -27.67
N PRO A 26 12.66 51.01 -28.50
CA PRO A 26 11.25 50.75 -28.21
C PRO A 26 10.91 49.29 -27.93
N ILE A 27 11.50 48.33 -28.65
CA ILE A 27 11.25 46.89 -28.44
C ILE A 27 11.76 46.44 -27.08
N ILE A 28 12.99 46.84 -26.71
CA ILE A 28 13.55 46.52 -25.39
C ILE A 28 12.71 47.14 -24.28
N LEU A 29 12.36 48.44 -24.40
CA LEU A 29 11.51 49.11 -23.42
C LEU A 29 10.10 48.53 -23.35
N GLY A 30 9.53 48.13 -24.48
CA GLY A 30 8.22 47.47 -24.56
C GLY A 30 8.21 46.13 -23.83
N TRP A 31 9.24 45.30 -24.02
CA TRP A 31 9.39 44.06 -23.26
C TRP A 31 9.66 44.29 -21.78
N ILE A 32 10.49 45.27 -21.42
CA ILE A 32 10.70 45.65 -20.01
C ILE A 32 9.38 46.11 -19.39
N ALA A 33 8.56 46.87 -20.11
CA ALA A 33 7.24 47.28 -19.66
C ALA A 33 6.28 46.08 -19.51
N ILE A 34 6.27 45.14 -20.45
CA ILE A 34 5.49 43.89 -20.35
C ILE A 34 5.95 43.09 -19.13
N ILE A 35 7.26 42.92 -18.94
CA ILE A 35 7.82 42.23 -17.77
C ILE A 35 7.40 42.93 -16.48
N ALA A 36 7.50 44.26 -16.42
CA ALA A 36 7.10 45.03 -15.25
C ALA A 36 5.60 44.88 -14.96
N VAL A 37 4.74 44.93 -15.99
CA VAL A 37 3.29 44.73 -15.84
C VAL A 37 3.01 43.30 -15.34
N LEU A 38 3.59 42.28 -15.96
CA LEU A 38 3.35 40.88 -15.58
C LEU A 38 3.79 40.57 -14.15
N ASN A 39 4.90 41.15 -13.68
CA ASN A 39 5.41 40.94 -12.31
C ASN A 39 4.73 41.82 -11.24
N VAL A 40 4.01 42.88 -11.64
CA VAL A 40 3.24 43.73 -10.72
C VAL A 40 1.79 43.26 -10.59
N VAL A 41 1.19 42.79 -11.70
CA VAL A 41 -0.21 42.35 -11.74
C VAL A 41 -0.38 40.95 -11.15
N VAL A 42 0.63 40.08 -11.31
CA VAL A 42 0.56 38.67 -10.90
C VAL A 42 1.76 38.33 -10.01
N PRO A 43 1.58 37.48 -8.97
CA PRO A 43 2.68 36.95 -8.18
C PRO A 43 3.73 36.20 -9.03
N GLN A 44 4.90 35.94 -8.45
CA GLN A 44 5.95 35.17 -9.13
C GLN A 44 5.46 33.75 -9.47
N LEU A 45 6.04 33.16 -10.51
CA LEU A 45 5.66 31.85 -11.03
C LEU A 45 5.66 30.78 -9.94
N GLU A 46 6.61 30.84 -9.02
CA GLU A 46 6.78 29.91 -7.92
C GLU A 46 5.59 29.99 -6.94
N GLU A 47 5.14 31.20 -6.60
CA GLU A 47 3.97 31.41 -5.73
C GLU A 47 2.66 31.05 -6.45
N VAL A 48 2.52 31.40 -7.73
CA VAL A 48 1.36 30.96 -8.53
C VAL A 48 1.33 29.44 -8.67
N GLY A 49 2.49 28.81 -8.84
CA GLY A 49 2.64 27.36 -8.86
C GLY A 49 2.16 26.69 -7.58
N LYS A 50 2.46 27.28 -6.41
CA LYS A 50 1.94 26.83 -5.12
C LYS A 50 0.45 27.03 -4.95
N MET A 51 -0.08 28.20 -5.34
CA MET A 51 -1.50 28.53 -5.19
C MET A 51 -2.41 27.73 -6.13
N ARG A 52 -1.88 27.31 -7.28
CA ARG A 52 -2.61 26.64 -8.36
C ARG A 52 -2.00 25.29 -8.71
N SER A 53 -1.50 24.58 -7.70
CA SER A 53 -0.90 23.28 -7.89
C SER A 53 -1.99 22.25 -8.20
N VAL A 54 -1.75 21.43 -9.21
CA VAL A 54 -2.69 20.39 -9.65
C VAL A 54 -2.28 19.02 -9.14
N SER A 55 -3.27 18.14 -8.94
CA SER A 55 -3.05 16.75 -8.53
C SER A 55 -2.09 16.02 -9.46
N MET A 56 -1.11 15.32 -8.88
CA MET A 56 -0.11 14.56 -9.64
C MET A 56 -0.54 13.11 -9.89
N THR A 57 -1.58 12.66 -9.20
CA THR A 57 -2.13 11.29 -9.31
C THR A 57 -3.19 11.16 -10.40
N PRO A 58 -3.15 10.12 -11.24
CA PRO A 58 -4.14 9.90 -12.30
C PRO A 58 -5.53 9.59 -11.75
N GLU A 59 -6.50 10.51 -11.92
CA GLU A 59 -7.88 10.32 -11.43
C GLU A 59 -8.62 9.16 -12.12
N SER A 60 -8.23 8.81 -13.33
CA SER A 60 -8.82 7.71 -14.12
C SER A 60 -8.24 6.34 -13.79
N ALA A 61 -7.21 6.26 -12.94
CA ALA A 61 -6.57 4.99 -12.58
C ALA A 61 -7.53 4.11 -11.76
N PRO A 62 -7.62 2.80 -12.05
CA PRO A 62 -8.49 1.87 -11.32
C PRO A 62 -8.30 1.89 -9.79
N SER A 63 -7.07 1.97 -9.31
CA SER A 63 -6.72 2.08 -7.88
C SER A 63 -7.23 3.38 -7.24
N MET A 64 -7.12 4.51 -7.95
CA MET A 64 -7.59 5.82 -7.47
C MET A 64 -9.12 5.89 -7.44
N ILE A 65 -9.78 5.33 -8.47
CA ILE A 65 -11.24 5.17 -8.48
C ILE A 65 -11.68 4.27 -7.33
N ALA A 66 -10.96 3.16 -7.10
CA ALA A 66 -11.23 2.27 -5.97
C ALA A 66 -11.07 2.98 -4.62
N MET A 67 -10.01 3.78 -4.45
CA MET A 67 -9.74 4.52 -3.21
C MET A 67 -10.86 5.53 -2.92
N LYS A 68 -11.19 6.39 -3.88
CA LYS A 68 -12.31 7.35 -3.75
C LYS A 68 -13.64 6.63 -3.51
N ARG A 69 -13.84 5.47 -4.14
CA ARG A 69 -15.05 4.67 -3.96
C ARG A 69 -15.16 4.09 -2.54
N VAL A 70 -14.06 3.59 -1.97
CA VAL A 70 -14.00 3.15 -0.56
C VAL A 70 -14.42 4.29 0.36
N GLY A 71 -13.79 5.46 0.22
CA GLY A 71 -14.13 6.63 1.03
C GLY A 71 -15.61 7.04 0.90
N GLN A 72 -16.15 7.09 -0.33
CA GLN A 72 -17.55 7.45 -0.58
C GLN A 72 -18.56 6.45 0.00
N VAL A 73 -18.29 5.15 -0.13
CA VAL A 73 -19.21 4.09 0.34
C VAL A 73 -19.22 4.00 1.86
N PHE A 74 -18.09 4.29 2.51
CA PHE A 74 -18.00 4.34 3.97
C PHE A 74 -18.39 5.71 4.55
N GLY A 75 -18.49 6.75 3.71
CA GLY A 75 -18.77 8.13 4.15
C GLY A 75 -17.60 8.75 4.90
N GLU A 76 -16.37 8.34 4.58
CA GLU A 76 -15.14 8.75 5.29
C GLU A 76 -14.42 9.88 4.52
N PHE A 77 -14.19 9.74 3.22
CA PHE A 77 -13.42 10.72 2.44
C PHE A 77 -13.78 10.69 0.95
N ASP A 78 -13.49 11.77 0.22
CA ASP A 78 -13.63 11.84 -1.24
C ASP A 78 -12.31 12.22 -1.97
N SER A 79 -11.34 12.64 -1.17
CA SER A 79 -9.97 12.96 -1.54
C SER A 79 -9.10 11.71 -1.69
N ASN A 80 -7.87 11.91 -2.18
CA ASN A 80 -6.83 10.88 -2.20
C ASN A 80 -5.62 11.21 -1.33
N SER A 81 -5.68 12.30 -0.56
CA SER A 81 -4.61 12.70 0.34
C SER A 81 -4.80 12.05 1.70
N SER A 82 -3.73 11.47 2.23
CA SER A 82 -3.74 10.89 3.56
C SER A 82 -2.44 11.18 4.29
N ALA A 83 -2.55 11.41 5.59
CA ALA A 83 -1.44 11.53 6.50
C ALA A 83 -1.59 10.49 7.60
N MET A 84 -0.50 10.25 8.31
CA MET A 84 -0.44 9.30 9.40
C MET A 84 0.37 9.92 10.51
N VAL A 85 -0.15 9.85 11.73
CA VAL A 85 0.58 10.30 12.91
C VAL A 85 1.06 9.06 13.65
N VAL A 86 2.39 8.95 13.78
CA VAL A 86 3.06 7.82 14.42
C VAL A 86 3.59 8.28 15.77
N LEU A 87 3.17 7.62 16.84
CA LEU A 87 3.69 7.81 18.19
C LEU A 87 4.76 6.76 18.46
N GLU A 88 5.92 7.19 18.94
CA GLU A 88 7.04 6.35 19.32
C GLU A 88 7.41 6.63 20.78
N GLY A 89 7.41 5.60 21.62
CA GLY A 89 7.82 5.64 23.02
C GLY A 89 9.12 4.88 23.26
N GLN A 90 9.97 5.37 24.18
CA GLN A 90 11.14 4.60 24.63
C GLN A 90 10.74 3.34 25.43
N GLU A 91 9.64 3.45 26.17
CA GLU A 91 8.98 2.39 26.93
C GLU A 91 7.61 2.05 26.30
N PRO A 92 7.00 0.89 26.63
CA PRO A 92 5.65 0.56 26.17
C PRO A 92 4.66 1.70 26.46
N LEU A 93 3.82 2.01 25.48
CA LEU A 93 2.85 3.11 25.55
C LEU A 93 1.84 2.82 26.66
N GLY A 94 1.80 3.70 27.68
CA GLY A 94 0.85 3.64 28.80
C GLY A 94 -0.20 4.75 28.76
N ASP A 95 -0.88 4.97 29.88
CA ASP A 95 -2.01 5.91 29.99
C ASP A 95 -1.67 7.35 29.56
N SER A 96 -0.45 7.83 29.85
CA SER A 96 -0.01 9.16 29.43
C SER A 96 0.12 9.29 27.91
N ALA A 97 0.45 8.19 27.22
CA ALA A 97 0.49 8.15 25.76
C ALA A 97 -0.91 8.18 25.18
N HIS A 98 -1.86 7.44 25.77
CA HIS A 98 -3.27 7.47 25.40
C HIS A 98 -3.86 8.87 25.57
N GLN A 99 -3.64 9.53 26.71
CA GLN A 99 -4.14 10.91 26.92
C GLN A 99 -3.56 11.91 25.91
N TYR A 100 -2.29 11.77 25.55
CA TYR A 100 -1.64 12.59 24.55
C TYR A 100 -2.22 12.34 23.15
N TYR A 101 -2.44 11.07 22.80
CA TYR A 101 -3.08 10.66 21.56
C TYR A 101 -4.53 11.15 21.45
N ASP A 102 -5.34 10.96 22.50
CA ASP A 102 -6.74 11.39 22.54
C ASP A 102 -6.87 12.90 22.33
N GLN A 103 -5.93 13.69 22.87
CA GLN A 103 -5.89 15.14 22.64
C GLN A 103 -5.57 15.50 21.19
N ILE A 104 -4.65 14.77 20.55
CA ILE A 104 -4.34 14.95 19.12
C ILE A 104 -5.57 14.59 18.29
N VAL A 105 -6.13 13.40 18.50
CA VAL A 105 -7.32 12.92 17.76
C VAL A 105 -8.50 13.87 17.92
N ALA A 106 -8.78 14.34 19.15
CA ALA A 106 -9.88 15.29 19.38
C ALA A 106 -9.70 16.62 18.62
N LYS A 107 -8.46 17.13 18.53
CA LYS A 107 -8.17 18.34 17.75
C LYS A 107 -8.26 18.09 16.24
N LEU A 108 -7.81 16.93 15.76
CA LEU A 108 -7.90 16.55 14.35
C LEU A 108 -9.34 16.38 13.90
N VAL A 109 -10.18 15.72 14.71
CA VAL A 109 -11.61 15.54 14.44
C VAL A 109 -12.37 16.88 14.48
N ALA A 110 -11.88 17.87 15.24
CA ALA A 110 -12.49 19.20 15.28
C ALA A 110 -12.14 20.09 14.07
N ASP A 111 -11.16 19.71 13.25
CA ASP A 111 -10.74 20.48 12.07
C ASP A 111 -11.41 19.97 10.77
N ASP A 112 -12.71 20.28 10.62
CA ASP A 112 -13.50 19.92 9.44
C ASP A 112 -13.00 20.56 8.12
N ARG A 113 -12.11 21.57 8.21
CA ARG A 113 -11.58 22.29 7.04
C ARG A 113 -10.43 21.53 6.38
N HIS A 114 -9.62 20.82 7.15
CA HIS A 114 -8.43 20.14 6.64
C HIS A 114 -8.51 18.62 6.75
N VAL A 115 -9.31 18.10 7.69
CA VAL A 115 -9.47 16.67 7.94
C VAL A 115 -10.86 16.23 7.50
N GLU A 116 -10.94 15.16 6.72
CA GLU A 116 -12.21 14.53 6.32
C GLU A 116 -12.60 13.44 7.29
N HIS A 117 -11.63 12.60 7.64
CA HIS A 117 -11.85 11.48 8.54
C HIS A 117 -10.57 11.09 9.27
N VAL A 118 -10.73 10.77 10.55
CA VAL A 118 -9.67 10.18 11.38
C VAL A 118 -10.05 8.73 11.65
N GLN A 119 -9.26 7.81 11.12
CA GLN A 119 -9.44 6.38 11.36
C GLN A 119 -8.76 5.99 12.67
N ASP A 120 -9.47 6.26 13.77
CA ASP A 120 -9.00 5.97 15.11
C ASP A 120 -9.32 4.52 15.52
N MET A 121 -8.29 3.68 15.47
CA MET A 121 -8.38 2.29 15.97
C MET A 121 -7.75 2.12 17.34
N TRP A 122 -6.91 3.06 17.81
CA TRP A 122 -6.14 2.88 19.04
C TRP A 122 -6.89 3.30 20.31
N SER A 123 -7.87 4.19 20.21
CA SER A 123 -8.71 4.58 21.36
C SER A 123 -9.65 3.48 21.85
N ASP A 124 -10.11 2.58 20.96
CA ASP A 124 -10.96 1.45 21.36
C ASP A 124 -10.09 0.20 21.61
N PRO A 125 -10.09 -0.37 22.83
CA PRO A 125 -9.34 -1.58 23.15
C PRO A 125 -9.61 -2.76 22.21
N LEU A 126 -10.80 -2.85 21.61
CA LEU A 126 -11.17 -3.90 20.67
C LEU A 126 -10.44 -3.79 19.32
N THR A 127 -10.01 -2.59 18.95
CA THR A 127 -9.35 -2.31 17.66
C THR A 127 -7.90 -1.87 17.82
N ALA A 128 -7.45 -1.63 19.06
CA ALA A 128 -6.13 -1.12 19.38
C ALA A 128 -5.00 -1.99 18.83
N SER A 129 -5.18 -3.31 18.80
CA SER A 129 -4.21 -4.26 18.24
C SER A 129 -3.95 -4.05 16.74
N GLY A 130 -4.87 -3.39 16.01
CA GLY A 130 -4.70 -3.04 14.59
C GLY A 130 -3.71 -1.88 14.35
N SER A 131 -3.61 -0.95 15.30
CA SER A 131 -2.79 0.27 15.21
C SER A 131 -1.55 0.24 16.11
N GLN A 132 -1.47 -0.67 17.07
CA GLN A 132 -0.33 -0.79 17.99
C GLN A 132 0.72 -1.78 17.48
N SER A 133 1.99 -1.49 17.76
CA SER A 133 3.11 -2.37 17.44
C SER A 133 3.13 -3.61 18.35
N SER A 134 3.75 -4.69 17.88
CA SER A 134 3.84 -5.94 18.64
C SER A 134 4.67 -5.83 19.93
N ASP A 135 5.57 -4.84 20.01
CA ASP A 135 6.34 -4.53 21.22
C ASP A 135 5.65 -3.50 22.14
N GLY A 136 4.47 -3.00 21.76
CA GLY A 136 3.69 -2.03 22.51
C GLY A 136 4.28 -0.62 22.58
N LYS A 137 5.41 -0.35 21.92
CA LYS A 137 6.14 0.93 22.01
C LYS A 137 5.72 1.97 20.98
N SER A 138 4.95 1.58 19.96
CA SER A 138 4.50 2.50 18.92
C SER A 138 3.04 2.26 18.58
N ALA A 139 2.35 3.33 18.20
CA ALA A 139 0.98 3.30 17.71
C ALA A 139 0.82 4.35 16.61
N TYR A 140 -0.07 4.11 15.65
CA TYR A 140 -0.35 5.07 14.59
C TYR A 140 -1.84 5.31 14.38
N VAL A 141 -2.18 6.50 13.92
CA VAL A 141 -3.51 6.87 13.44
C VAL A 141 -3.44 7.31 11.99
N GLN A 142 -4.35 6.79 11.18
CA GLN A 142 -4.49 7.16 9.78
C GLN A 142 -5.50 8.31 9.65
N ILE A 143 -5.14 9.34 8.90
CA ILE A 143 -5.92 10.57 8.71
C ILE A 143 -6.14 10.76 7.21
N TYR A 144 -7.38 10.97 6.80
CA TYR A 144 -7.74 11.33 5.43
C TYR A 144 -7.97 12.84 5.38
N LEU A 145 -7.27 13.51 4.46
CA LEU A 145 -7.15 14.96 4.42
C LEU A 145 -7.91 15.55 3.24
N ARG A 146 -8.42 16.78 3.38
CA ARG A 146 -9.07 17.49 2.28
C ARG A 146 -8.07 17.81 1.16
N GLY A 147 -8.56 17.74 -0.07
CA GLY A 147 -7.78 18.02 -1.28
C GLY A 147 -7.01 16.82 -1.80
N ASN A 148 -6.65 16.84 -3.08
CA ASN A 148 -5.89 15.74 -3.68
C ASN A 148 -4.37 15.96 -3.54
N GLN A 149 -3.60 14.87 -3.50
CA GLN A 149 -2.14 14.90 -3.40
C GLN A 149 -1.51 15.79 -4.47
N GLY A 150 -0.71 16.76 -4.04
CA GLY A 150 -0.07 17.75 -4.89
C GLY A 150 -0.87 19.04 -5.08
N GLU A 151 -2.14 19.09 -4.67
CA GLU A 151 -2.93 20.33 -4.65
C GLU A 151 -2.62 21.18 -3.42
N THR A 152 -2.86 22.49 -3.54
CA THR A 152 -2.61 23.47 -2.47
C THR A 152 -3.36 23.11 -1.19
N LEU A 153 -4.63 22.73 -1.30
CA LEU A 153 -5.46 22.36 -0.14
C LEU A 153 -4.92 21.13 0.59
N ALA A 154 -4.37 20.15 -0.13
CA ALA A 154 -3.76 18.98 0.50
C ALA A 154 -2.48 19.35 1.26
N ASN A 155 -1.66 20.23 0.70
CA ASN A 155 -0.45 20.73 1.37
C ASN A 155 -0.80 21.54 2.63
N GLU A 156 -1.78 22.46 2.55
CA GLU A 156 -2.30 23.19 3.71
C GLU A 156 -2.85 22.25 4.78
N SER A 157 -3.52 21.16 4.36
CA SER A 157 -4.08 20.18 5.28
C SER A 157 -3.00 19.37 6.00
N VAL A 158 -1.90 19.02 5.33
CA VAL A 158 -0.74 18.39 5.97
C VAL A 158 -0.09 19.34 6.97
N GLU A 159 0.12 20.60 6.59
CA GLU A 159 0.70 21.62 7.46
C GLU A 159 -0.17 21.81 8.73
N ALA A 160 -1.49 21.86 8.57
CA ALA A 160 -2.42 21.92 9.70
C ALA A 160 -2.29 20.71 10.64
N VAL A 161 -2.13 19.49 10.12
CA VAL A 161 -1.88 18.30 10.95
C VAL A 161 -0.54 18.40 11.68
N GLN A 162 0.51 18.85 11.00
CA GLN A 162 1.83 19.07 11.61
C GLN A 162 1.76 20.09 12.76
N ASP A 163 1.07 21.20 12.54
CA ASP A 163 0.86 22.25 13.56
C ASP A 163 0.02 21.75 14.74
N ILE A 164 -1.02 20.96 14.50
CA ILE A 164 -1.83 20.35 15.56
C ILE A 164 -0.99 19.43 16.42
N VAL A 165 -0.18 18.55 15.80
CA VAL A 165 0.69 17.62 16.53
C VAL A 165 1.79 18.35 17.29
N ALA A 166 2.43 19.35 16.68
CA ALA A 166 3.46 20.17 17.34
C ALA A 166 2.88 21.04 18.48
N GLY A 167 1.61 21.42 18.39
CA GLY A 167 0.91 22.24 19.39
C GLY A 167 0.39 21.48 20.61
N VAL A 168 0.49 20.15 20.64
CA VAL A 168 0.17 19.34 21.84
C VAL A 168 1.50 18.97 22.52
N PRO A 169 1.70 19.29 23.81
CA PRO A 169 2.95 19.00 24.51
C PRO A 169 3.12 17.49 24.71
N ALA A 170 4.19 16.93 24.15
CA ALA A 170 4.49 15.52 24.28
C ALA A 170 4.97 15.16 25.71
N PRO A 171 4.49 14.05 26.30
CA PRO A 171 4.99 13.55 27.57
C PRO A 171 6.45 13.07 27.45
N PRO A 172 7.22 13.04 28.57
CA PRO A 172 8.62 12.62 28.54
C PRO A 172 8.80 11.22 27.96
N GLY A 173 9.71 11.07 26.99
CA GLY A 173 10.03 9.78 26.37
C GLY A 173 9.09 9.34 25.25
N ILE A 174 8.10 10.16 24.86
CA ILE A 174 7.19 9.93 23.74
C ILE A 174 7.38 11.04 22.69
N THR A 175 7.45 10.65 21.43
CA THR A 175 7.55 11.55 20.29
C THR A 175 6.48 11.20 19.25
N ALA A 176 5.82 12.21 18.68
CA ALA A 176 4.90 12.04 17.58
C ALA A 176 5.52 12.57 16.28
N TYR A 177 5.31 11.83 15.19
CA TYR A 177 5.75 12.19 13.86
C TYR A 177 4.58 12.20 12.89
N VAL A 178 4.54 13.15 11.98
CA VAL A 178 3.56 13.18 10.88
C VAL A 178 4.22 12.64 9.62
N THR A 179 3.60 11.67 8.99
CA THR A 179 4.09 10.97 7.80
C THR A 179 2.92 10.52 6.92
N GLY A 180 3.11 9.59 5.99
CA GLY A 180 2.11 9.17 5.01
C GLY A 180 2.29 9.77 3.61
N ALA A 181 1.49 9.32 2.65
CA ALA A 181 1.64 9.70 1.24
C ALA A 181 1.42 11.20 0.98
N GLY A 182 0.39 11.80 1.60
CA GLY A 182 0.14 13.24 1.52
C GLY A 182 1.26 14.07 2.14
N ALA A 183 1.79 13.64 3.29
CA ALA A 183 2.91 14.31 3.95
C ALA A 183 4.20 14.23 3.13
N LEU A 184 4.50 13.07 2.52
CA LEU A 184 5.63 12.92 1.60
C LEU A 184 5.51 13.84 0.38
N ALA A 185 4.31 13.95 -0.21
CA ALA A 185 4.07 14.83 -1.37
C ALA A 185 4.25 16.32 -1.01
N ALA A 186 3.78 16.74 0.17
CA ALA A 186 3.98 18.10 0.70
C ALA A 186 5.46 18.39 0.97
N ASP A 187 6.18 17.44 1.60
CA ASP A 187 7.63 17.54 1.85
C ASP A 187 8.42 17.60 0.54
N GLN A 188 8.01 16.86 -0.50
CA GLN A 188 8.64 16.89 -1.82
C GLN A 188 8.49 18.27 -2.49
N THR A 189 7.31 18.89 -2.36
CA THR A 189 7.05 20.26 -2.83
C THR A 189 7.95 21.25 -2.10
N THR A 190 8.00 21.15 -0.77
CA THR A 190 8.82 22.01 0.09
C THR A 190 10.31 21.89 -0.22
N ALA A 191 10.82 20.65 -0.35
CA ALA A 191 12.22 20.39 -0.69
C ALA A 191 12.58 20.89 -2.11
N GLY A 192 11.64 20.75 -3.06
CA GLY A 192 11.78 21.28 -4.41
C GLY A 192 11.90 22.81 -4.43
N ASP A 193 11.03 23.51 -3.70
CA ASP A 193 11.02 24.97 -3.63
C ASP A 193 12.25 25.55 -2.92
N GLN A 194 12.70 24.90 -1.84
CA GLN A 194 13.93 25.28 -1.15
C GLN A 194 15.16 25.11 -2.05
N SER A 195 15.19 24.04 -2.85
CA SER A 195 16.27 23.76 -3.80
C SER A 195 16.34 24.77 -4.95
N MET A 196 15.21 25.33 -5.38
CA MET A 196 15.14 26.20 -6.56
C MET A 196 16.14 27.36 -6.51
N ARG A 197 16.18 28.10 -5.40
CA ARG A 197 17.06 29.28 -5.26
C ARG A 197 18.54 28.88 -5.35
N LEU A 198 18.89 27.74 -4.78
CA LEU A 198 20.25 27.20 -4.83
C LEU A 198 20.61 26.76 -6.25
N ILE A 199 19.71 26.03 -6.92
CA ILE A 199 19.89 25.63 -8.33
C ILE A 199 20.08 26.88 -9.19
N GLU A 200 19.19 27.87 -9.12
CA GLU A 200 19.29 29.10 -9.92
C GLU A 200 20.63 29.82 -9.71
N ALA A 201 21.08 29.97 -8.45
CA ALA A 201 22.37 30.59 -8.14
C ALA A 201 23.56 29.81 -8.71
N VAL A 202 23.55 28.47 -8.59
CA VAL A 202 24.60 27.60 -9.14
C VAL A 202 24.56 27.62 -10.66
N THR A 203 23.38 27.53 -11.29
CA THR A 203 23.21 27.58 -12.74
C THR A 203 23.77 28.88 -13.31
N PHE A 204 23.43 30.04 -12.73
CA PHE A 204 23.99 31.32 -13.17
C PHE A 204 25.50 31.38 -12.97
N THR A 205 26.02 30.84 -11.87
CA THR A 205 27.47 30.77 -11.62
C THR A 205 28.17 29.95 -12.72
N VAL A 206 27.63 28.77 -13.04
CA VAL A 206 28.12 27.90 -14.12
C VAL A 206 28.06 28.61 -15.48
N ILE A 207 26.96 29.28 -15.79
CA ILE A 207 26.80 30.05 -17.04
C ILE A 207 27.85 31.17 -17.11
N ILE A 208 28.02 31.95 -16.04
CA ILE A 208 28.98 33.05 -16.00
C ILE A 208 30.41 32.53 -16.23
N VAL A 209 30.80 31.45 -15.54
CA VAL A 209 32.11 30.81 -15.72
C VAL A 209 32.29 30.32 -17.15
N MET A 210 31.31 29.60 -17.69
CA MET A 210 31.37 29.07 -19.05
C MET A 210 31.41 30.17 -20.12
N LEU A 211 30.56 31.19 -20.02
CA LEU A 211 30.55 32.32 -20.94
C LEU A 211 31.85 33.13 -20.84
N LEU A 212 32.44 33.26 -19.65
CA LEU A 212 33.75 33.90 -19.47
C LEU A 212 34.86 33.07 -20.13
N LEU A 213 34.81 31.74 -20.05
CA LEU A 213 35.74 30.86 -20.76
C LEU A 213 35.60 30.97 -22.28
N VAL A 214 34.37 31.08 -22.80
CA VAL A 214 34.05 31.16 -24.22
C VAL A 214 34.41 32.52 -24.82
N TYR A 215 33.92 33.62 -24.25
CA TYR A 215 34.07 34.97 -24.81
C TYR A 215 35.26 35.75 -24.25
N ARG A 216 35.76 35.40 -23.06
CA ARG A 216 36.85 36.11 -22.35
C ARG A 216 36.65 37.63 -22.27
N SER A 217 35.40 38.05 -22.19
CA SER A 217 34.99 39.45 -22.22
C SER A 217 33.84 39.68 -21.26
N ILE A 218 34.11 40.34 -20.13
CA ILE A 218 33.11 40.63 -19.09
C ILE A 218 31.92 41.39 -19.69
N VAL A 219 32.16 42.34 -20.58
CA VAL A 219 31.08 43.12 -21.22
C VAL A 219 30.17 42.24 -22.07
N THR A 220 30.74 41.34 -22.87
CA THR A 220 29.95 40.40 -23.69
C THR A 220 29.16 39.43 -22.80
N VAL A 221 29.77 38.96 -21.70
CA VAL A 221 29.13 38.11 -20.69
C VAL A 221 27.94 38.83 -20.02
N LEU A 222 28.11 40.10 -19.63
CA LEU A 222 27.03 40.89 -19.03
C LEU A 222 25.88 41.13 -20.01
N ILE A 223 26.19 41.36 -21.30
CA ILE A 223 25.16 41.52 -22.34
C ILE A 223 24.42 40.19 -22.57
N THR A 224 25.13 39.06 -22.67
CA THR A 224 24.49 37.73 -22.75
C THR A 224 23.62 37.45 -21.54
N LEU A 225 24.12 37.73 -20.34
CA LEU A 225 23.40 37.48 -19.10
C LEU A 225 22.13 38.36 -19.02
N ALA A 226 22.22 39.63 -19.43
CA ALA A 226 21.07 40.52 -19.51
C ALA A 226 19.99 40.00 -20.48
N MET A 227 20.39 39.45 -21.64
CA MET A 227 19.43 38.82 -22.56
C MET A 227 18.78 37.58 -21.94
N VAL A 228 19.54 36.75 -21.23
CA VAL A 228 19.05 35.54 -20.56
C VAL A 228 18.08 35.89 -19.45
N VAL A 229 18.44 36.83 -18.57
CA VAL A 229 17.59 37.29 -17.47
C VAL A 229 16.29 37.89 -18.02
N LEU A 230 16.35 38.80 -18.99
CA LEU A 230 15.14 39.38 -19.59
C LEU A 230 14.23 38.30 -20.22
N SER A 231 14.82 37.31 -20.91
CA SER A 231 14.08 36.20 -21.51
C SER A 231 13.45 35.29 -20.46
N LEU A 232 14.17 34.99 -19.38
CA LEU A 232 13.67 34.20 -18.27
C LEU A 232 12.53 34.92 -17.55
N THR A 233 12.69 36.19 -17.21
CA THR A 233 11.65 36.96 -16.51
C THR A 233 10.40 37.13 -17.37
N ALA A 234 10.54 37.33 -18.69
CA ALA A 234 9.42 37.33 -19.60
C ALA A 234 8.70 35.96 -19.65
N THR A 235 9.46 34.88 -19.75
CA THR A 235 8.94 33.51 -19.78
C THR A 235 8.20 33.16 -18.49
N ARG A 236 8.82 33.42 -17.32
CA ARG A 236 8.21 33.25 -16.00
C ARG A 236 6.92 34.07 -15.89
N GLY A 237 6.96 35.35 -16.27
CA GLY A 237 5.81 36.25 -16.16
C GLY A 237 4.61 35.84 -17.02
N VAL A 238 4.84 35.38 -18.26
CA VAL A 238 3.75 34.92 -19.15
C VAL A 238 3.10 33.65 -18.62
N VAL A 239 3.92 32.66 -18.19
CA VAL A 239 3.39 31.41 -17.63
C VAL A 239 2.70 31.65 -16.29
N ALA A 240 3.25 32.52 -15.43
CA ALA A 240 2.62 32.91 -14.16
C ALA A 240 1.27 33.59 -14.40
N PHE A 241 1.19 34.49 -15.38
CA PHE A 241 -0.05 35.16 -15.73
C PHE A 241 -1.15 34.19 -16.18
N LEU A 242 -0.80 33.23 -17.04
CA LEU A 242 -1.76 32.22 -17.49
C LEU A 242 -2.17 31.26 -16.37
N GLY A 243 -1.24 30.87 -15.50
CA GLY A 243 -1.53 30.03 -14.34
C GLY A 243 -2.43 30.74 -13.32
N PHE A 244 -2.20 32.03 -13.07
CA PHE A 244 -2.98 32.81 -12.11
C PHE A 244 -4.46 32.98 -12.52
N HIS A 245 -4.71 33.06 -13.83
CA HIS A 245 -6.04 33.15 -14.42
C HIS A 245 -6.71 31.80 -14.70
N ASP A 246 -6.21 30.70 -14.11
CA ASP A 246 -6.75 29.34 -14.25
C ASP A 246 -6.84 28.85 -15.71
N VAL A 247 -5.99 29.39 -16.61
CA VAL A 247 -5.92 28.96 -18.02
C VAL A 247 -5.07 27.69 -18.17
N ILE A 248 -4.03 27.55 -17.33
CA ILE A 248 -3.12 26.41 -17.33
C ILE A 248 -2.88 25.92 -15.91
N GLY A 249 -2.83 24.60 -15.72
CA GLY A 249 -2.39 23.99 -14.46
C GLY A 249 -0.88 24.09 -14.30
N LEU A 250 -0.41 24.28 -13.07
CA LEU A 250 1.01 24.31 -12.74
C LEU A 250 1.35 23.20 -11.76
N SER A 251 2.53 22.60 -11.91
CA SER A 251 3.12 21.70 -10.93
C SER A 251 4.54 22.17 -10.58
N THR A 252 5.02 21.81 -9.39
CA THR A 252 6.38 22.16 -8.93
C THR A 252 7.44 21.63 -9.89
N PHE A 253 7.24 20.43 -10.44
CA PHE A 253 8.16 19.90 -11.44
C PHE A 253 8.07 20.64 -12.78
N ALA A 254 6.87 21.03 -13.24
CA ALA A 254 6.70 21.81 -14.47
C ALA A 254 7.43 23.15 -14.37
N THR A 255 7.26 23.87 -13.26
CA THR A 255 7.87 25.19 -13.03
C THR A 255 9.40 25.07 -12.90
N ASN A 256 9.90 24.08 -12.16
CA ASN A 256 11.34 23.84 -12.01
C ASN A 256 12.02 23.51 -13.34
N LEU A 257 11.38 22.66 -14.14
CA LEU A 257 11.89 22.29 -15.45
C LEU A 257 11.80 23.45 -16.44
N LEU A 258 10.69 24.22 -16.42
CA LEU A 258 10.51 25.41 -17.27
C LEU A 258 11.64 26.41 -17.06
N VAL A 259 11.94 26.75 -15.80
CA VAL A 259 12.99 27.72 -15.45
C VAL A 259 14.34 27.24 -15.98
N THR A 260 14.71 26.00 -15.68
CA THR A 260 16.01 25.45 -16.08
C THR A 260 16.14 25.37 -17.60
N LEU A 261 15.10 24.88 -18.28
CA LEU A 261 15.07 24.76 -19.74
C LEU A 261 15.09 26.14 -20.41
N ALA A 262 14.37 27.12 -19.86
CA ALA A 262 14.33 28.48 -20.38
C ALA A 262 15.69 29.18 -20.24
N ILE A 263 16.37 29.02 -19.10
CA ILE A 263 17.73 29.53 -18.89
C ILE A 263 18.68 28.92 -19.93
N ALA A 264 18.66 27.61 -20.09
CA ALA A 264 19.55 26.89 -21.00
C ALA A 264 19.29 27.29 -22.47
N ALA A 265 18.04 27.27 -22.92
CA ALA A 265 17.65 27.67 -24.26
C ALA A 265 17.94 29.16 -24.56
N ALA A 266 17.61 30.07 -23.64
CA ALA A 266 17.88 31.49 -23.81
C ALA A 266 19.39 31.78 -23.90
N THR A 267 20.20 31.06 -23.12
CA THR A 267 21.66 31.18 -23.15
C THR A 267 22.20 30.71 -24.49
N ASP A 268 21.70 29.60 -25.01
CA ASP A 268 22.10 29.09 -26.32
C ASP A 268 21.72 30.01 -27.47
N TYR A 269 20.50 30.56 -27.45
CA TYR A 269 20.07 31.52 -28.45
C TYR A 269 20.91 32.80 -28.43
N ALA A 270 21.25 33.29 -27.23
CA ALA A 270 22.19 34.39 -27.06
C ALA A 270 23.58 34.07 -27.63
N ILE A 271 24.09 32.86 -27.38
CA ILE A 271 25.40 32.41 -27.91
C ILE A 271 25.37 32.35 -29.44
N PHE A 272 24.30 31.85 -30.07
CA PHE A 272 24.20 31.79 -31.52
C PHE A 272 24.14 33.17 -32.17
N LEU A 273 23.33 34.08 -31.63
CA LEU A 273 23.21 35.45 -32.12
C LEU A 273 24.56 36.18 -32.04
N ILE A 274 25.20 36.18 -30.86
CA ILE A 274 26.48 36.89 -30.67
C ILE A 274 27.61 36.19 -31.40
N GLY A 275 27.65 34.85 -31.38
CA GLY A 275 28.66 34.06 -32.08
C GLY A 275 28.66 34.35 -33.58
N ARG A 276 27.48 34.40 -34.20
CA ARG A 276 27.36 34.71 -35.63
C ARG A 276 27.68 36.17 -35.94
N TYR A 277 27.30 37.09 -35.07
CA TYR A 277 27.69 38.50 -35.21
C TYR A 277 29.22 38.67 -35.17
N GLN A 278 29.88 38.03 -34.20
CA GLN A 278 31.34 38.07 -34.06
C GLN A 278 32.07 37.39 -35.22
N GLU A 279 31.51 36.31 -35.76
CA GLU A 279 32.04 35.64 -36.95
C GLU A 279 31.99 36.56 -38.18
N ALA A 280 30.85 37.21 -38.45
CA ALA A 280 30.70 38.17 -39.54
C ALA A 280 31.68 39.36 -39.41
N ARG A 281 31.82 39.89 -38.18
CA ARG A 281 32.82 40.92 -37.87
C ARG A 281 34.26 40.44 -38.08
N GLY A 282 34.55 39.19 -37.74
CA GLY A 282 35.85 38.56 -37.96
C GLY A 282 36.20 38.34 -39.43
N MET A 283 35.19 38.25 -40.31
CA MET A 283 35.35 38.21 -41.77
C MET A 283 35.50 39.59 -42.41
N GLY A 284 35.43 40.67 -41.63
CA GLY A 284 35.59 42.05 -42.09
C GLY A 284 34.30 42.76 -42.50
N GLU A 285 33.11 42.18 -42.26
CA GLU A 285 31.83 42.86 -42.51
C GLU A 285 31.66 44.07 -41.58
N ASP A 286 31.02 45.14 -42.06
CA ASP A 286 30.68 46.29 -41.22
C ASP A 286 29.62 45.91 -40.15
N ARG A 287 29.42 46.75 -39.13
CA ARG A 287 28.51 46.42 -38.01
C ARG A 287 27.06 46.21 -38.46
N GLU A 288 26.69 46.89 -39.53
CA GLU A 288 25.36 46.85 -40.12
C GLU A 288 25.12 45.58 -40.93
N GLN A 289 26.02 45.24 -41.85
CA GLN A 289 25.96 43.97 -42.59
C GLN A 289 26.09 42.80 -41.63
N ALA A 290 26.99 42.86 -40.66
CA ALA A 290 27.14 41.80 -39.66
C ALA A 290 25.84 41.54 -38.86
N TYR A 291 25.03 42.58 -38.59
CA TYR A 291 23.71 42.41 -37.99
C TYR A 291 22.74 41.66 -38.92
N TYR A 292 22.65 42.03 -40.19
CA TYR A 292 21.77 41.34 -41.14
C TYR A 292 22.23 39.90 -41.43
N THR A 293 23.55 39.67 -41.53
CA THR A 293 24.17 38.35 -41.66
C THR A 293 23.89 37.48 -40.43
N MET A 294 23.97 38.08 -39.23
CA MET A 294 23.59 37.42 -37.98
C MET A 294 22.11 37.01 -37.99
N PHE A 295 21.19 37.95 -38.22
CA PHE A 295 19.76 37.68 -38.16
C PHE A 295 19.34 36.60 -39.17
N HIS A 296 19.78 36.68 -40.42
CA HIS A 296 19.43 35.65 -41.42
C HIS A 296 20.02 34.28 -41.09
N GLY A 297 21.27 34.24 -40.65
CA GLY A 297 21.97 32.99 -40.35
C GLY A 297 21.46 32.29 -39.10
N THR A 298 20.82 33.01 -38.16
CA THR A 298 20.42 32.47 -36.86
C THR A 298 18.92 32.42 -36.62
N ALA A 299 18.11 33.33 -37.19
CA ALA A 299 16.69 33.41 -36.87
C ALA A 299 15.90 32.14 -37.23
N HIS A 300 16.17 31.56 -38.41
CA HIS A 300 15.52 30.31 -38.84
C HIS A 300 15.95 29.10 -37.99
N VAL A 301 17.17 29.15 -37.43
CA VAL A 301 17.66 28.14 -36.51
C VAL A 301 16.96 28.27 -35.17
N VAL A 302 16.96 29.46 -34.56
CA VAL A 302 16.32 29.69 -33.25
C VAL A 302 14.82 29.39 -33.31
N LEU A 303 14.15 29.72 -34.42
CA LEU A 303 12.76 29.32 -34.66
C LEU A 303 12.61 27.79 -34.75
N GLY A 304 13.41 27.13 -35.58
CA GLY A 304 13.33 25.67 -35.75
C GLY A 304 13.62 24.92 -34.45
N SER A 305 14.68 25.35 -33.75
CA SER A 305 15.08 24.90 -32.41
C SER A 305 13.91 24.95 -31.43
N GLY A 306 13.45 26.15 -31.10
CA GLY A 306 12.55 26.30 -29.97
C GLY A 306 11.13 25.89 -30.30
N LEU A 307 10.71 25.88 -31.57
CA LEU A 307 9.47 25.20 -31.97
C LEU A 307 9.58 23.68 -31.86
N THR A 308 10.76 23.10 -32.06
CA THR A 308 10.98 21.67 -31.82
C THR A 308 10.90 21.37 -30.33
N ILE A 309 11.52 22.19 -29.48
CA ILE A 309 11.45 22.03 -28.03
C ILE A 309 10.02 22.25 -27.52
N ALA A 310 9.35 23.31 -27.98
CA ALA A 310 7.96 23.60 -27.62
C ALA A 310 7.01 22.49 -28.10
N GLY A 311 7.20 21.99 -29.32
CA GLY A 311 6.37 20.91 -29.87
C GLY A 311 6.58 19.57 -29.14
N ALA A 312 7.83 19.20 -28.86
CA ALA A 312 8.15 17.95 -28.16
C ALA A 312 7.66 17.99 -26.70
N THR A 313 7.77 19.13 -26.02
CA THR A 313 7.18 19.32 -24.69
C THR A 313 5.64 19.35 -24.74
N PHE A 314 5.04 19.93 -25.78
CA PHE A 314 3.59 19.87 -25.99
C PHE A 314 3.07 18.44 -26.17
N CYS A 315 3.85 17.53 -26.76
CA CYS A 315 3.46 16.11 -26.87
C CYS A 315 3.19 15.46 -25.51
N LEU A 316 3.74 15.98 -24.41
CA LEU A 316 3.43 15.52 -23.06
C LEU A 316 1.95 15.69 -22.71
N HIS A 317 1.26 16.66 -23.29
CA HIS A 317 -0.17 16.86 -23.05
C HIS A 317 -1.06 15.70 -23.53
N PHE A 318 -0.53 14.79 -24.36
CA PHE A 318 -1.27 13.59 -24.80
C PHE A 318 -1.01 12.36 -23.92
N THR A 319 -0.22 12.50 -22.86
CA THR A 319 0.02 11.44 -21.87
C THR A 319 -1.11 11.35 -20.85
N ASN A 320 -1.28 10.17 -20.25
CA ASN A 320 -2.34 9.91 -19.27
C ASN A 320 -1.95 10.31 -17.85
N LEU A 321 -0.67 10.17 -17.48
CA LEU A 321 -0.18 10.51 -16.16
C LEU A 321 -0.13 12.04 -15.97
N PRO A 322 -0.78 12.58 -14.93
CA PRO A 322 -0.78 14.01 -14.65
C PRO A 322 0.62 14.59 -14.46
N TYR A 323 1.57 13.80 -13.95
CA TYR A 323 2.99 14.16 -13.90
C TYR A 323 3.51 14.68 -15.25
N PHE A 324 3.16 14.03 -16.37
CA PHE A 324 3.62 14.45 -17.70
C PHE A 324 2.62 15.41 -18.36
N ASN A 325 1.33 15.09 -18.28
CA ASN A 325 0.26 15.85 -18.93
C ASN A 325 0.27 17.34 -18.54
N THR A 326 0.39 17.61 -17.25
CA THR A 326 0.32 18.96 -16.68
C THR A 326 1.55 19.81 -17.02
N MET A 327 2.69 19.19 -17.35
CA MET A 327 3.90 19.90 -17.76
C MET A 327 3.84 20.36 -19.22
N GLY A 328 3.07 19.69 -20.07
CA GLY A 328 3.16 19.89 -21.52
C GLY A 328 2.81 21.31 -21.98
N ILE A 329 1.69 21.86 -21.50
CA ILE A 329 1.23 23.20 -21.89
C ILE A 329 2.14 24.30 -21.31
N PRO A 330 2.45 24.34 -19.99
CA PRO A 330 3.34 25.36 -19.44
C PRO A 330 4.71 25.39 -20.12
N LEU A 331 5.32 24.22 -20.35
CA LEU A 331 6.62 24.12 -21.02
C LEU A 331 6.54 24.60 -22.47
N ALA A 332 5.52 24.19 -23.23
CA ALA A 332 5.37 24.60 -24.62
C ALA A 332 5.20 26.11 -24.77
N ILE A 333 4.30 26.72 -23.98
CA ILE A 333 4.08 28.18 -23.98
C ILE A 333 5.33 28.91 -23.53
N GLY A 334 6.01 28.40 -22.50
CA GLY A 334 7.27 28.94 -22.04
C GLY A 334 8.34 28.96 -23.13
N MET A 335 8.50 27.85 -23.86
CA MET A 335 9.48 27.76 -24.94
C MET A 335 9.12 28.65 -26.12
N VAL A 336 7.84 28.75 -26.49
CA VAL A 336 7.39 29.72 -27.52
C VAL A 336 7.71 31.15 -27.09
N THR A 337 7.44 31.50 -25.84
CA THR A 337 7.74 32.82 -25.27
C THR A 337 9.24 33.10 -25.27
N CYS A 338 10.05 32.11 -24.89
CA CYS A 338 11.51 32.19 -24.93
C CYS A 338 12.02 32.46 -26.36
N VAL A 339 11.49 31.76 -27.37
CA VAL A 339 11.83 31.98 -28.79
C VAL A 339 11.43 33.38 -29.27
N LEU A 340 10.21 33.82 -28.96
CA LEU A 340 9.73 35.16 -29.31
C LEU A 340 10.63 36.24 -28.70
N THR A 341 11.03 36.05 -27.45
CA THR A 341 11.91 36.97 -26.74
C THR A 341 13.32 36.96 -27.34
N ALA A 342 13.87 35.78 -27.61
CA ALA A 342 15.19 35.62 -28.21
C ALA A 342 15.29 36.25 -29.62
N LEU A 343 14.22 36.19 -30.42
CA LEU A 343 14.19 36.75 -31.79
C LEU A 343 13.86 38.24 -31.85
N THR A 344 13.33 38.81 -30.77
CA THR A 344 12.98 40.24 -30.69
C THR A 344 13.99 41.00 -29.84
N ILE A 345 14.09 40.68 -28.54
CA ILE A 345 15.05 41.29 -27.61
C ILE A 345 16.49 40.98 -28.02
N GLY A 346 16.80 39.73 -28.38
CA GLY A 346 18.18 39.33 -28.72
C GLY A 346 18.83 40.21 -29.80
N PRO A 347 18.26 40.27 -31.01
CA PRO A 347 18.74 41.17 -32.06
C PRO A 347 18.67 42.65 -31.66
N ALA A 348 17.63 43.11 -30.95
CA ALA A 348 17.54 44.49 -30.50
C ALA A 348 18.71 44.88 -29.56
N VAL A 349 19.05 44.01 -28.61
CA VAL A 349 20.19 44.19 -27.71
C VAL A 349 21.51 44.19 -28.47
N VAL A 350 21.69 43.29 -29.44
CA VAL A 350 22.88 43.30 -30.33
C VAL A 350 22.96 44.59 -31.13
N ALA A 351 21.84 45.09 -31.67
CA ALA A 351 21.78 46.34 -32.42
C ALA A 351 22.17 47.55 -31.56
N VAL A 352 21.67 47.65 -30.33
CA VAL A 352 22.03 48.71 -29.38
C VAL A 352 23.48 48.59 -28.94
N ALA A 353 23.92 47.40 -28.52
CA ALA A 353 25.28 47.15 -28.07
C ALA A 353 26.31 47.46 -29.16
N SER A 354 26.02 47.16 -30.43
CA SER A 354 26.90 47.45 -31.57
C SER A 354 27.15 48.96 -31.80
N ARG A 355 26.29 49.84 -31.27
CA ARG A 355 26.51 51.30 -31.34
C ARG A 355 27.68 51.76 -30.48
N PHE A 356 27.99 51.03 -29.41
CA PHE A 356 29.04 51.39 -28.44
C PHE A 356 30.45 50.91 -28.82
N GLY A 357 30.72 50.70 -30.10
CA GLY A 357 32.07 50.71 -30.66
C GLY A 357 32.90 49.44 -30.47
N LYS A 358 33.15 49.04 -29.22
CA LYS A 358 34.12 47.99 -28.83
C LYS A 358 33.54 46.87 -27.96
N THR A 359 32.21 46.83 -27.78
CA THR A 359 31.52 45.96 -26.82
C THR A 359 31.36 44.52 -27.28
N LEU A 360 31.13 44.30 -28.60
CA LEU A 360 30.85 42.99 -29.21
C LEU A 360 31.92 42.53 -30.20
N GLU A 361 33.07 43.18 -30.25
CA GLU A 361 34.15 42.78 -31.18
C GLU A 361 34.92 41.57 -30.64
N PRO A 362 35.21 40.56 -31.49
CA PRO A 362 35.93 39.37 -31.04
C PRO A 362 37.35 39.73 -30.60
N LYS A 363 37.69 39.49 -29.32
CA LYS A 363 39.04 39.78 -28.78
C LYS A 363 40.14 38.88 -29.35
N ARG A 364 39.79 37.76 -30.02
CA ARG A 364 40.71 36.86 -30.74
C ARG A 364 40.02 36.31 -31.99
N ALA A 365 40.81 35.98 -33.00
CA ALA A 365 40.34 35.21 -34.15
C ALA A 365 39.77 33.86 -33.69
N LEU A 366 38.58 33.50 -34.18
CA LEU A 366 37.92 32.22 -33.91
C LEU A 366 38.89 31.05 -34.16
N ARG A 367 38.93 30.09 -33.22
CA ARG A 367 39.79 28.89 -33.24
C ARG A 367 39.33 27.88 -34.32
N THR A 368 39.41 28.26 -35.59
CA THR A 368 38.95 27.43 -36.73
C THR A 368 39.89 26.25 -37.03
N ARG A 369 41.18 26.36 -36.66
CA ARG A 369 42.23 25.39 -37.05
C ARG A 369 42.06 24.00 -36.43
N GLY A 370 41.58 23.91 -35.19
CA GLY A 370 41.35 22.62 -34.51
C GLY A 370 40.17 21.87 -35.10
N TRP A 371 39.02 22.55 -35.22
CA TRP A 371 37.81 21.98 -35.80
C TRP A 371 37.94 21.62 -37.28
N ARG A 372 38.75 22.36 -38.05
CA ARG A 372 39.10 21.96 -39.43
C ARG A 372 39.87 20.63 -39.48
N LYS A 373 40.72 20.32 -38.49
CA LYS A 373 41.41 19.02 -38.40
C LYS A 373 40.42 17.89 -38.10
N VAL A 374 39.48 18.12 -37.18
CA VAL A 374 38.41 17.15 -36.87
C VAL A 374 37.58 16.89 -38.12
N GLY A 375 37.10 17.94 -38.81
CA GLY A 375 36.35 17.79 -40.06
C GLY A 375 37.16 17.11 -41.17
N ALA A 376 38.46 17.37 -41.29
CA ALA A 376 39.32 16.68 -42.25
C ALA A 376 39.51 15.20 -41.89
N ALA A 377 39.62 14.86 -40.61
CA ALA A 377 39.72 13.48 -40.16
C ALA A 377 38.40 12.71 -40.44
N VAL A 378 37.25 13.30 -40.11
CA VAL A 378 35.93 12.71 -40.34
C VAL A 378 35.67 12.48 -41.83
N THR A 379 35.99 13.45 -42.68
CA THR A 379 35.81 13.31 -44.13
C THR A 379 36.82 12.37 -44.79
N ARG A 380 38.00 12.15 -44.20
CA ARG A 380 39.03 11.25 -44.72
C ARG A 380 38.84 9.80 -44.26
N TRP A 381 38.35 9.58 -43.03
CA TRP A 381 38.17 8.24 -42.43
C TRP A 381 36.75 8.06 -41.84
N PRO A 382 35.67 8.24 -42.63
CA PRO A 382 34.32 8.25 -42.08
C PRO A 382 33.85 6.89 -41.55
N GLY A 383 34.27 5.78 -42.16
CA GLY A 383 33.91 4.43 -41.70
C GLY A 383 34.47 4.08 -40.31
N PRO A 384 35.80 4.15 -40.09
CA PRO A 384 36.40 3.85 -38.79
C PRO A 384 35.90 4.76 -37.66
N ILE A 385 35.70 6.06 -37.94
CA ILE A 385 35.18 7.00 -36.94
C ILE A 385 33.75 6.64 -36.57
N LEU A 386 32.90 6.29 -37.55
CA LEU A 386 31.54 5.83 -37.27
C LEU A 386 31.55 4.58 -36.39
N VAL A 387 32.35 3.57 -36.71
CA VAL A 387 32.48 2.34 -35.89
C VAL A 387 32.92 2.66 -34.47
N ALA A 388 33.92 3.53 -34.29
CA ALA A 388 34.38 3.94 -32.96
C ALA A 388 33.29 4.67 -32.16
N THR A 389 32.55 5.59 -32.80
CA THR A 389 31.45 6.31 -32.13
C THR A 389 30.27 5.40 -31.78
N VAL A 390 29.96 4.43 -32.64
CA VAL A 390 28.91 3.43 -32.38
C VAL A 390 29.36 2.48 -31.27
N ALA A 391 30.62 2.05 -31.24
CA ALA A 391 31.16 1.23 -30.15
C ALA A 391 31.07 1.97 -28.80
N LEU A 392 31.37 3.27 -28.77
CA LEU A 392 31.20 4.10 -27.58
C LEU A 392 29.72 4.21 -27.17
N ALA A 393 28.80 4.39 -28.12
CA ALA A 393 27.37 4.39 -27.85
C ALA A 393 26.86 3.04 -27.31
N LEU A 394 27.42 1.93 -27.80
CA LEU A 394 27.08 0.57 -27.35
C LEU A 394 27.44 0.34 -25.88
N ILE A 395 28.49 0.98 -25.36
CA ILE A 395 28.82 0.90 -23.92
C ILE A 395 27.64 1.41 -23.08
N GLY A 396 27.02 2.53 -23.48
CA GLY A 396 25.80 3.02 -22.84
C GLY A 396 24.63 2.07 -23.05
N LEU A 397 24.36 1.66 -24.30
CA LEU A 397 23.21 0.78 -24.61
C LEU A 397 23.27 -0.58 -23.89
N LEU A 398 24.46 -1.17 -23.70
CA LEU A 398 24.61 -2.46 -23.04
C LEU A 398 24.30 -2.43 -21.54
N VAL A 399 24.31 -1.25 -20.92
CA VAL A 399 23.98 -1.07 -19.50
C VAL A 399 22.46 -0.93 -19.29
N LEU A 400 21.71 -0.49 -20.32
CA LEU A 400 20.25 -0.28 -20.22
C LEU A 400 19.46 -1.51 -19.75
N PRO A 401 19.74 -2.76 -20.16
CA PRO A 401 19.01 -3.93 -19.67
C PRO A 401 19.14 -4.16 -18.16
N GLY A 402 20.17 -3.60 -17.52
CA GLY A 402 20.36 -3.65 -16.06
C GLY A 402 19.53 -2.63 -15.29
N TYR A 403 18.72 -1.81 -15.97
CA TYR A 403 17.91 -0.76 -15.37
C TYR A 403 16.87 -1.30 -14.38
N ARG A 404 17.00 -0.88 -13.13
CA ARG A 404 15.97 -1.08 -12.10
C ARG A 404 15.24 0.23 -11.80
N THR A 405 13.91 0.18 -11.80
CA THR A 405 13.05 1.30 -11.39
C THR A 405 12.75 1.19 -9.91
N ASN A 406 12.84 2.32 -9.21
CA ASN A 406 12.35 2.43 -7.87
C ASN A 406 11.27 3.52 -7.81
N TYR A 407 10.16 3.16 -7.19
CA TYR A 407 8.96 3.96 -7.12
C TYR A 407 8.78 4.62 -5.75
N ASN A 408 9.57 4.24 -4.75
CA ASN A 408 9.44 4.77 -3.41
C ASN A 408 10.10 6.15 -3.31
N ASP A 409 9.28 7.21 -3.36
CA ASP A 409 9.71 8.62 -3.27
C ASP A 409 10.58 8.89 -2.03
N ARG A 410 10.36 8.15 -0.93
CA ARG A 410 11.10 8.30 0.33
C ARG A 410 12.62 8.20 0.16
N ASN A 411 13.08 7.34 -0.74
CA ASN A 411 14.51 7.13 -0.97
C ASN A 411 15.20 8.32 -1.66
N TYR A 412 14.41 9.25 -2.21
CA TYR A 412 14.91 10.40 -2.96
C TYR A 412 14.72 11.74 -2.23
N LEU A 413 14.05 11.73 -1.08
CA LEU A 413 13.95 12.86 -0.18
C LEU A 413 15.10 12.86 0.84
N PRO A 414 15.52 14.04 1.33
CA PRO A 414 16.45 14.13 2.46
C PRO A 414 15.94 13.37 3.70
N ALA A 415 16.85 12.78 4.47
CA ALA A 415 16.51 11.98 5.65
C ALA A 415 15.98 12.80 6.83
N ASP A 416 16.23 14.11 6.84
CA ASP A 416 15.83 15.07 7.86
C ASP A 416 14.42 15.64 7.66
N MET A 417 13.76 15.34 6.54
CA MET A 417 12.38 15.78 6.30
C MET A 417 11.40 15.11 7.28
N PRO A 418 10.40 15.83 7.82
CA PRO A 418 9.47 15.31 8.84
C PRO A 418 8.78 14.01 8.45
N ALA A 419 8.28 13.89 7.20
CA ALA A 419 7.61 12.68 6.74
C ALA A 419 8.56 11.47 6.66
N ASN A 420 9.81 11.70 6.27
CA ASN A 420 10.83 10.65 6.18
C ASN A 420 11.27 10.18 7.58
N ALA A 421 11.46 11.12 8.52
CA ALA A 421 11.71 10.83 9.92
C ALA A 421 10.57 10.02 10.55
N GLY A 422 9.31 10.35 10.23
CA GLY A 422 8.15 9.59 10.71
C GLY A 422 8.05 8.19 10.14
N TYR A 423 8.35 7.99 8.85
CA TYR A 423 8.45 6.64 8.27
C TYR A 423 9.59 5.83 8.91
N ALA A 424 10.75 6.44 9.14
CA ALA A 424 11.89 5.80 9.79
C ALA A 424 11.59 5.42 11.25
N ALA A 425 10.79 6.22 11.96
CA ALA A 425 10.29 5.88 13.30
C ALA A 425 9.30 4.71 13.24
N ALA A 426 8.35 4.73 12.30
CA ALA A 426 7.39 3.65 12.12
C ALA A 426 8.06 2.31 11.79
N GLU A 427 9.05 2.28 10.89
CA GLU A 427 9.73 1.05 10.47
C GLU A 427 10.57 0.37 11.56
N ARG A 428 10.87 1.06 12.67
CA ARG A 428 11.51 0.42 13.83
C ARG A 428 10.58 -0.55 14.55
N HIS A 429 9.26 -0.33 14.46
CA HIS A 429 8.24 -1.05 15.23
C HIS A 429 7.23 -1.80 14.36
N PHE A 430 7.02 -1.35 13.12
CA PHE A 430 6.07 -1.91 12.17
C PHE A 430 6.78 -2.43 10.92
N SER A 431 6.22 -3.48 10.31
CA SER A 431 6.67 -3.91 8.99
C SER A 431 6.24 -2.88 7.92
N PRO A 432 7.04 -2.66 6.85
CA PRO A 432 6.68 -1.73 5.78
C PRO A 432 5.30 -2.01 5.15
N ALA A 433 4.91 -3.29 5.05
CA ALA A 433 3.60 -3.71 4.58
C ALA A 433 2.43 -3.32 5.47
N ARG A 434 2.64 -3.18 6.78
CA ARG A 434 1.58 -2.71 7.69
C ARG A 434 1.33 -1.21 7.52
N MET A 435 2.37 -0.45 7.17
CA MET A 435 2.28 1.00 6.94
C MET A 435 1.65 1.36 5.59
N ASN A 436 1.66 0.42 4.63
CA ASN A 436 1.13 0.62 3.28
C ASN A 436 0.20 -0.56 2.90
N PRO A 437 -0.95 -0.74 3.56
CA PRO A 437 -1.84 -1.84 3.24
C PRO A 437 -2.61 -1.59 1.93
N GLU A 438 -3.07 -2.67 1.32
CA GLU A 438 -4.05 -2.62 0.24
C GLU A 438 -5.48 -2.71 0.82
N LEU A 439 -6.39 -1.91 0.28
CA LEU A 439 -7.81 -1.91 0.61
C LEU A 439 -8.58 -2.61 -0.51
N LEU A 440 -9.05 -3.83 -0.23
CA LEU A 440 -9.93 -4.57 -1.11
C LEU A 440 -11.38 -4.31 -0.71
N LEU A 441 -12.18 -3.79 -1.63
CA LEU A 441 -13.60 -3.52 -1.43
C LEU A 441 -14.45 -4.46 -2.28
N VAL A 442 -15.45 -5.08 -1.65
CA VAL A 442 -16.45 -5.90 -2.32
C VAL A 442 -17.82 -5.24 -2.13
N GLU A 443 -18.44 -4.79 -3.22
CA GLU A 443 -19.76 -4.18 -3.22
C GLU A 443 -20.81 -5.17 -3.72
N THR A 444 -21.88 -5.33 -2.94
CA THR A 444 -23.00 -6.23 -3.21
C THR A 444 -24.31 -5.46 -3.31
N ASP A 445 -25.41 -6.13 -3.67
CA ASP A 445 -26.76 -5.54 -3.78
C ASP A 445 -27.62 -5.71 -2.50
N ARG A 446 -27.14 -6.51 -1.55
CA ARG A 446 -27.86 -6.97 -0.34
C ARG A 446 -27.17 -6.54 0.96
N ASP A 447 -27.86 -6.68 2.08
CA ASP A 447 -27.28 -6.43 3.41
C ASP A 447 -26.43 -7.64 3.87
N LEU A 448 -25.15 -7.38 4.15
CA LEU A 448 -24.13 -8.36 4.51
C LEU A 448 -24.15 -8.77 5.99
N ARG A 449 -24.98 -8.14 6.83
CA ARG A 449 -24.97 -8.29 8.29
C ARG A 449 -25.72 -9.54 8.76
N ASN A 450 -25.36 -10.69 8.21
CA ASN A 450 -25.96 -11.98 8.54
C ASN A 450 -24.92 -13.12 8.49
N SER A 451 -25.25 -14.24 9.11
CA SER A 451 -24.36 -15.39 9.21
C SER A 451 -23.93 -15.95 7.84
N ALA A 452 -24.82 -15.97 6.85
CA ALA A 452 -24.53 -16.57 5.54
C ALA A 452 -23.51 -15.75 4.75
N ASP A 453 -23.67 -14.43 4.73
CA ASP A 453 -22.75 -13.53 4.03
C ASP A 453 -21.39 -13.45 4.74
N PHE A 454 -21.35 -13.61 6.07
CA PHE A 454 -20.09 -13.73 6.82
C PHE A 454 -19.29 -14.99 6.45
N LEU A 455 -19.94 -16.10 6.07
CA LEU A 455 -19.23 -17.27 5.52
C LEU A 455 -18.54 -16.94 4.19
N VAL A 456 -19.17 -16.09 3.36
CA VAL A 456 -18.60 -15.65 2.08
C VAL A 456 -17.45 -14.67 2.31
N ILE A 457 -17.60 -13.73 3.25
CA ILE A 457 -16.54 -12.80 3.65
C ILE A 457 -15.31 -13.58 4.13
N ASP A 458 -15.49 -14.60 4.97
CA ASP A 458 -14.37 -15.43 5.42
C ASP A 458 -13.75 -16.25 4.28
N LYS A 459 -14.57 -16.80 3.36
CA LYS A 459 -14.08 -17.48 2.16
C LYS A 459 -13.20 -16.56 1.29
N ILE A 460 -13.58 -15.29 1.12
CA ILE A 460 -12.78 -14.29 0.40
C ILE A 460 -11.47 -14.02 1.14
N ALA A 461 -11.53 -13.79 2.46
CA ALA A 461 -10.35 -13.53 3.27
C ALA A 461 -9.34 -14.70 3.17
N LYS A 462 -9.80 -15.96 3.28
CA LYS A 462 -8.97 -17.16 3.10
C LYS A 462 -8.34 -17.26 1.71
N ALA A 463 -9.10 -16.95 0.66
CA ALA A 463 -8.59 -16.99 -0.70
C ALA A 463 -7.48 -15.96 -0.92
N VAL A 464 -7.64 -14.75 -0.37
CA VAL A 464 -6.64 -13.69 -0.47
C VAL A 464 -5.40 -13.99 0.37
N VAL A 465 -5.55 -14.51 1.59
CA VAL A 465 -4.40 -14.94 2.44
C VAL A 465 -3.58 -16.04 1.76
N LYS A 466 -4.19 -16.92 0.97
CA LYS A 466 -3.49 -17.98 0.23
C LYS A 466 -2.68 -17.48 -0.97
N VAL A 467 -2.84 -16.22 -1.37
CA VAL A 467 -2.02 -15.64 -2.44
C VAL A 467 -0.59 -15.50 -1.93
N GLN A 468 0.37 -16.05 -2.69
CA GLN A 468 1.78 -16.04 -2.30
C GLN A 468 2.27 -14.62 -2.01
N GLY A 469 2.81 -14.42 -0.81
CA GLY A 469 3.38 -13.15 -0.40
C GLY A 469 2.35 -12.11 0.08
N VAL A 470 1.13 -12.54 0.39
CA VAL A 470 0.21 -11.84 1.30
C VAL A 470 0.52 -12.33 2.71
N GLY A 471 0.82 -11.42 3.63
CA GLY A 471 1.22 -11.79 4.99
C GLY A 471 0.03 -11.92 5.94
N GLN A 472 -0.94 -11.00 5.83
CA GLN A 472 -2.16 -11.02 6.63
C GLN A 472 -3.29 -10.28 5.91
N VAL A 473 -4.53 -10.67 6.19
CA VAL A 473 -5.74 -9.99 5.72
C VAL A 473 -6.62 -9.71 6.92
N GLN A 474 -6.89 -8.44 7.20
CA GLN A 474 -7.84 -8.04 8.23
C GLN A 474 -9.22 -7.83 7.61
N ALA A 475 -10.21 -8.41 8.26
CA ALA A 475 -11.62 -8.32 7.90
C ALA A 475 -12.46 -8.46 9.16
N ILE A 476 -13.77 -8.24 9.08
CA ILE A 476 -14.65 -8.45 10.25
C ILE A 476 -14.62 -9.90 10.77
N THR A 477 -14.32 -10.89 9.93
CA THR A 477 -14.18 -12.30 10.33
C THR A 477 -12.81 -12.65 10.92
N ARG A 478 -11.84 -11.72 10.82
CA ARG A 478 -10.47 -11.83 11.31
C ARG A 478 -9.86 -10.44 11.57
N PRO A 479 -10.35 -9.68 12.58
CA PRO A 479 -9.97 -8.27 12.74
C PRO A 479 -8.46 -8.06 12.94
N GLU A 480 -7.81 -9.01 13.62
CA GLU A 480 -6.37 -9.00 13.89
C GLU A 480 -5.54 -9.69 12.79
N GLY A 481 -6.15 -10.05 11.66
CA GLY A 481 -5.53 -10.86 10.62
C GLY A 481 -5.51 -12.36 10.94
N LYS A 482 -5.89 -12.75 12.16
CA LYS A 482 -6.04 -14.13 12.62
C LYS A 482 -7.52 -14.49 12.73
N PRO A 483 -7.89 -15.77 12.55
CA PRO A 483 -9.27 -16.19 12.74
C PRO A 483 -9.78 -15.91 14.15
N LEU A 484 -11.07 -15.56 14.24
CA LEU A 484 -11.77 -15.33 15.50
C LEU A 484 -11.76 -16.60 16.34
N GLU A 485 -11.39 -16.46 17.61
CA GLU A 485 -11.57 -17.53 18.60
C GLU A 485 -13.05 -17.84 18.78
N HIS A 486 -13.37 -19.07 19.16
CA HIS A 486 -14.72 -19.46 19.53
C HIS A 486 -15.75 -19.35 18.40
N SER A 487 -15.28 -19.23 17.15
CA SER A 487 -16.12 -19.02 15.96
C SER A 487 -16.31 -20.29 15.13
N THR A 488 -15.81 -21.44 15.59
CA THR A 488 -15.87 -22.70 14.85
C THR A 488 -17.07 -23.56 15.27
N ILE A 489 -17.60 -24.37 14.35
CA ILE A 489 -18.69 -25.32 14.66
C ILE A 489 -18.27 -26.31 15.78
N PRO A 490 -17.06 -26.92 15.78
CA PRO A 490 -16.59 -27.74 16.90
C PRO A 490 -16.59 -27.01 18.24
N PHE A 491 -16.18 -25.74 18.27
CA PHE A 491 -16.24 -24.95 19.49
C PHE A 491 -17.69 -24.75 19.96
N GLN A 492 -18.62 -24.46 19.07
CA GLN A 492 -20.04 -24.31 19.45
C GLN A 492 -20.65 -25.62 19.99
N ILE A 493 -20.29 -26.76 19.40
CA ILE A 493 -20.68 -28.08 19.92
C ILE A 493 -20.09 -28.29 21.32
N SER A 494 -18.83 -27.90 21.54
CA SER A 494 -18.19 -27.98 22.85
C SER A 494 -18.90 -27.14 23.91
N MET A 495 -19.33 -25.92 23.56
CA MET A 495 -20.04 -25.02 24.47
C MET A 495 -21.41 -25.58 24.89
N GLN A 496 -22.09 -26.32 24.00
CA GLN A 496 -23.31 -27.04 24.35
C GLN A 496 -23.04 -28.17 25.36
N SER A 497 -21.89 -28.84 25.24
CA SER A 497 -21.49 -29.92 26.15
C SER A 497 -21.18 -29.41 27.57
N THR A 498 -20.69 -28.18 27.72
CA THR A 498 -20.40 -27.56 29.03
C THR A 498 -21.62 -27.55 29.95
N THR A 499 -22.83 -27.33 29.40
CA THR A 499 -24.07 -27.38 30.20
C THR A 499 -24.38 -28.81 30.69
N GLN A 500 -24.02 -29.84 29.91
CA GLN A 500 -24.14 -31.22 30.35
C GLN A 500 -23.12 -31.55 31.44
N THR A 501 -21.86 -31.13 31.28
CA THR A 501 -20.80 -31.32 32.29
C THR A 501 -21.16 -30.67 33.62
N LEU A 502 -21.72 -29.46 33.60
CA LEU A 502 -22.18 -28.78 34.82
C LEU A 502 -23.28 -29.56 35.57
N ASN A 503 -24.13 -30.28 34.84
CA ASN A 503 -25.19 -31.12 35.41
C ASN A 503 -24.73 -32.55 35.75
N GLU A 504 -23.57 -32.98 35.26
CA GLU A 504 -23.05 -34.33 35.45
C GLU A 504 -22.86 -34.66 36.92
N LYS A 505 -22.22 -33.76 37.67
CA LYS A 505 -22.00 -33.93 39.12
C LYS A 505 -23.31 -34.07 39.88
N TYR A 506 -24.30 -33.23 39.56
CA TYR A 506 -25.62 -33.29 40.19
C TYR A 506 -26.30 -34.65 39.92
N ASN A 507 -26.23 -35.14 38.68
CA ASN A 507 -26.82 -36.42 38.29
C ASN A 507 -26.07 -37.62 38.89
N ALA A 508 -24.74 -37.55 39.01
CA ALA A 508 -23.92 -38.57 39.64
C ALA A 508 -24.22 -38.68 41.15
N ASP A 509 -24.34 -37.53 41.83
CA ASP A 509 -24.69 -37.48 43.26
C ASP A 509 -26.08 -38.09 43.50
N ARG A 510 -27.07 -37.81 42.64
CA ARG A 510 -28.41 -38.41 42.71
C ARG A 510 -28.41 -39.91 42.42
N SER A 511 -27.60 -40.39 41.49
CA SER A 511 -27.44 -41.84 41.25
C SER A 511 -26.81 -42.55 42.44
N ALA A 512 -25.83 -41.92 43.11
CA ALA A 512 -25.17 -42.49 44.28
C ALA A 512 -26.14 -42.71 45.47
N ASP A 513 -27.21 -41.91 45.57
CA ASP A 513 -28.27 -42.12 46.57
C ASP A 513 -28.94 -43.52 46.42
N MET A 514 -28.98 -44.11 45.21
CA MET A 514 -29.52 -45.47 45.00
C MET A 514 -28.65 -46.56 45.65
N LEU A 515 -27.32 -46.38 45.71
CA LEU A 515 -26.44 -47.32 46.40
C LEU A 515 -26.72 -47.32 47.90
N LYS A 516 -27.02 -46.15 48.47
CA LYS A 516 -27.39 -46.01 49.87
C LYS A 516 -28.72 -46.72 50.16
N GLN A 517 -29.72 -46.55 49.30
CA GLN A 517 -30.99 -47.29 49.41
C GLN A 517 -30.78 -48.80 49.30
N ALA A 518 -29.88 -49.27 48.42
CA ALA A 518 -29.60 -50.70 48.26
C ALA A 518 -28.93 -51.29 49.51
N ALA A 519 -28.06 -50.51 50.16
CA ALA A 519 -27.46 -50.87 51.44
C ALA A 519 -28.50 -50.94 52.58
N ASP A 520 -29.44 -50.00 52.63
CA ASP A 520 -30.55 -50.02 53.59
C ASP A 520 -31.49 -51.22 53.37
N MET A 521 -31.75 -51.59 52.12
CA MET A 521 -32.49 -52.82 51.79
C MET A 521 -31.75 -54.07 52.25
N ASP A 522 -30.42 -54.12 52.15
CA ASP A 522 -29.61 -55.24 52.61
C ASP A 522 -29.71 -55.43 54.13
N LYS A 523 -29.67 -54.31 54.87
CA LYS A 523 -29.90 -54.31 56.31
C LYS A 523 -31.30 -54.81 56.66
N THR A 524 -32.30 -54.46 55.87
CA THR A 524 -33.69 -54.90 56.05
C THR A 524 -33.84 -56.40 55.77
N ILE A 525 -33.24 -56.89 54.69
CA ILE A 525 -33.19 -58.33 54.36
C ILE A 525 -32.55 -59.12 55.51
N GLY A 526 -31.39 -58.70 56.00
CA GLY A 526 -30.73 -59.37 57.13
C GLY A 526 -31.54 -59.34 58.43
N THR A 527 -32.39 -58.32 58.61
CA THR A 527 -33.31 -58.24 59.75
C THR A 527 -34.47 -59.22 59.60
N LEU A 528 -35.07 -59.32 58.41
CA LEU A 528 -36.13 -60.27 58.10
C LEU A 528 -35.66 -61.74 58.17
N GLU A 529 -34.42 -62.03 57.73
CA GLU A 529 -33.82 -63.36 57.86
C GLU A 529 -33.68 -63.79 59.34
N LYS A 530 -33.24 -62.87 60.21
CA LYS A 530 -33.20 -63.12 61.66
C LYS A 530 -34.59 -63.32 62.26
N MET A 531 -35.57 -62.52 61.83
CA MET A 531 -36.95 -62.63 62.30
C MET A 531 -37.59 -63.96 61.87
N SER A 532 -37.33 -64.40 60.65
CA SER A 532 -37.76 -65.71 60.14
C SER A 532 -37.17 -66.86 60.97
N ALA A 533 -35.85 -66.84 61.24
CA ALA A 533 -35.18 -67.85 62.06
C ALA A 533 -35.74 -67.91 63.50
N LEU A 534 -36.00 -66.76 64.12
CA LEU A 534 -36.61 -66.70 65.46
C LEU A 534 -38.06 -67.19 65.47
N THR A 535 -38.84 -66.88 64.45
CA THR A 535 -40.25 -67.32 64.35
C THR A 535 -40.33 -68.83 64.13
N ALA A 536 -39.41 -69.41 63.34
CA ALA A 536 -39.28 -70.85 63.18
C ALA A 536 -38.95 -71.55 64.51
N GLN A 537 -37.96 -71.04 65.26
CA GLN A 537 -37.65 -71.54 66.60
C GLN A 537 -38.86 -71.44 67.55
N MET A 538 -39.62 -70.35 67.46
CA MET A 538 -40.81 -70.15 68.28
C MET A 538 -41.93 -71.14 67.90
N ALA A 539 -42.07 -71.50 66.62
CA ALA A 539 -42.99 -72.53 66.15
C ALA A 539 -42.59 -73.92 66.66
N ASP A 540 -41.31 -74.28 66.54
CA ASP A 540 -40.78 -75.57 67.02
C ASP A 540 -40.98 -75.75 68.53
N VAL A 541 -40.70 -74.71 69.33
CA VAL A 541 -40.89 -74.72 70.78
C VAL A 541 -42.37 -74.81 71.16
N THR A 542 -43.25 -74.15 70.40
CA THR A 542 -44.70 -74.22 70.62
C THR A 542 -45.22 -75.63 70.35
N HIS A 543 -44.79 -76.26 69.25
CA HIS A 543 -45.15 -77.62 68.89
C HIS A 543 -44.72 -78.64 69.96
N GLU A 544 -43.49 -78.51 70.46
CA GLU A 544 -42.97 -79.37 71.53
C GLU A 544 -43.76 -79.16 72.85
N MET A 545 -44.18 -77.92 73.15
CA MET A 545 -44.99 -77.59 74.31
C MET A 545 -46.40 -78.21 74.23
N VAL A 546 -47.04 -78.19 73.06
CA VAL A 546 -48.35 -78.82 72.85
C VAL A 546 -48.26 -80.33 73.02
N ALA A 547 -47.25 -80.97 72.43
CA ALA A 547 -47.02 -82.41 72.55
C ALA A 547 -46.85 -82.85 74.01
N LYS A 548 -46.01 -82.16 74.78
CA LYS A 548 -45.81 -82.45 76.21
C LYS A 548 -47.05 -82.21 77.06
N THR A 549 -47.86 -81.20 76.72
CA THR A 549 -49.12 -80.91 77.44
C THR A 549 -50.17 -82.00 77.19
N LYS A 550 -50.17 -82.59 75.99
CA LYS A 550 -51.04 -83.72 75.62
C LYS A 550 -50.67 -85.01 76.35
N ASP A 551 -49.38 -85.31 76.47
CA ASP A 551 -48.91 -86.44 77.27
C ASP A 551 -49.30 -86.25 78.76
N MET A 552 -49.14 -85.03 79.29
CA MET A 552 -49.55 -84.70 80.66
C MET A 552 -51.05 -84.92 80.92
N THR A 553 -51.94 -84.65 79.95
CA THR A 553 -53.37 -84.96 80.09
C THR A 553 -53.66 -86.46 80.19
N VAL A 554 -52.87 -87.30 79.51
CA VAL A 554 -53.02 -88.76 79.57
C VAL A 554 -52.61 -89.27 80.95
N ASP A 555 -51.48 -88.78 81.47
CA ASP A 555 -50.97 -89.16 82.79
C ASP A 555 -51.93 -88.74 83.93
N ILE A 556 -52.55 -87.56 83.83
CA ILE A 556 -53.52 -87.06 84.82
C ILE A 556 -54.82 -87.85 84.78
N ALA A 557 -55.27 -88.29 83.60
CA ALA A 557 -56.45 -89.15 83.46
C ALA A 557 -56.22 -90.52 84.11
N GLU A 558 -55.04 -91.11 83.95
CA GLU A 558 -54.66 -92.38 84.58
C GLU A 558 -54.56 -92.25 86.12
N LEU A 559 -54.06 -91.11 86.61
CA LEU A 559 -54.03 -90.82 88.05
C LEU A 559 -55.45 -90.68 88.64
N ARG A 560 -56.37 -90.00 87.93
CA ARG A 560 -57.78 -89.87 88.31
C ARG A 560 -58.46 -91.24 88.39
N ASP A 561 -58.25 -92.10 87.40
CA ASP A 561 -58.89 -93.41 87.33
C ASP A 561 -58.37 -94.36 88.43
N ASN A 562 -57.08 -94.28 88.78
CA ASN A 562 -56.52 -95.00 89.92
C ASN A 562 -57.09 -94.52 91.27
N ILE A 563 -57.36 -93.23 91.41
CA ILE A 563 -57.99 -92.64 92.60
C ILE A 563 -59.48 -93.02 92.69
N ALA A 564 -60.19 -93.07 91.56
CA ALA A 564 -61.57 -93.55 91.51
C ALA A 564 -61.70 -95.03 91.93
N ASN A 565 -60.75 -95.88 91.53
CA ASN A 565 -60.69 -97.29 91.95
C ASN A 565 -60.43 -97.45 93.46
N PHE A 566 -59.67 -96.54 94.08
CA PHE A 566 -59.45 -96.53 95.52
C PHE A 566 -60.71 -96.12 96.30
N ASP A 567 -61.48 -95.14 95.82
CA ASP A 567 -62.75 -94.71 96.45
C ASP A 567 -63.81 -95.82 96.45
N ASP A 568 -63.93 -96.56 95.35
CA ASP A 568 -64.93 -97.63 95.21
C ASP A 568 -64.71 -98.82 96.18
N PHE A 569 -63.46 -99.07 96.62
CA PHE A 569 -63.17 -100.12 97.61
C PHE A 569 -63.63 -99.77 99.04
N PHE A 570 -63.57 -98.50 99.43
CA PHE A 570 -63.90 -98.04 100.79
C PHE A 570 -65.35 -97.56 100.98
N ARG A 571 -66.16 -97.57 99.91
CA ARG A 571 -67.59 -97.19 99.91
C ARG A 571 -68.44 -97.72 101.07
N PRO A 572 -68.33 -99.00 101.50
CA PRO A 572 -69.16 -99.53 102.59
C PRO A 572 -68.85 -98.87 103.93
N ILE A 573 -67.59 -98.51 104.16
CA ILE A 573 -67.12 -97.84 105.39
C ILE A 573 -67.52 -96.35 105.34
N ARG A 574 -67.43 -95.71 104.16
CA ARG A 574 -67.87 -94.33 103.95
C ARG A 574 -69.35 -94.14 104.32
N ASN A 575 -70.23 -95.05 103.88
CA ASN A 575 -71.67 -94.95 104.17
C ASN A 575 -72.03 -95.18 105.66
N TYR A 576 -71.24 -95.95 106.40
CA TYR A 576 -71.45 -96.14 107.85
C TYR A 576 -71.23 -94.84 108.62
N PHE A 577 -70.17 -94.09 108.28
CA PHE A 577 -69.85 -92.82 108.95
C PHE A 577 -70.77 -91.65 108.58
N TYR A 578 -71.46 -91.72 107.43
CA TYR A 578 -72.45 -90.71 107.02
C TYR A 578 -73.84 -90.90 107.65
N TRP A 579 -74.13 -92.07 108.25
CA TRP A 579 -75.45 -92.40 108.80
C TRP A 579 -75.58 -92.19 110.32
N GLU A 580 -74.47 -92.07 111.07
CA GLU A 580 -74.49 -91.96 112.55
C GLU A 580 -74.49 -90.49 113.05
N PRO A 581 -75.54 -90.02 113.75
CA PRO A 581 -75.75 -88.58 114.03
C PRO A 581 -74.76 -87.89 114.99
N HIS A 582 -73.88 -88.64 115.67
CA HIS A 582 -73.02 -88.12 116.75
C HIS A 582 -71.52 -88.07 116.38
N CYS A 583 -71.15 -88.26 115.10
CA CYS A 583 -69.74 -88.35 114.66
C CYS A 583 -68.94 -87.02 114.69
N TYR A 584 -69.57 -85.89 115.02
CA TYR A 584 -68.90 -84.59 115.14
C TYR A 584 -68.06 -84.47 116.43
N ASP A 585 -68.40 -85.21 117.49
CA ASP A 585 -67.73 -85.11 118.80
C ASP A 585 -66.65 -86.18 119.03
N ILE A 586 -66.38 -87.03 118.02
CA ILE A 586 -65.36 -88.09 118.06
C ILE A 586 -64.20 -87.70 117.12
N PRO A 587 -63.01 -87.34 117.65
CA PRO A 587 -61.89 -86.82 116.85
C PRO A 587 -61.44 -87.71 115.69
N VAL A 588 -61.53 -89.04 115.85
CA VAL A 588 -61.15 -90.03 114.83
C VAL A 588 -62.16 -90.09 113.67
N CYS A 589 -63.43 -89.78 113.92
CA CYS A 589 -64.46 -89.86 112.89
C CYS A 589 -64.40 -88.67 111.92
N TRP A 590 -64.16 -87.46 112.43
CA TRP A 590 -64.03 -86.25 111.61
C TRP A 590 -62.79 -86.26 110.71
N SER A 591 -61.65 -86.79 111.20
CA SER A 591 -60.42 -86.87 110.40
C SER A 591 -60.58 -87.74 109.16
N ILE A 592 -61.30 -88.86 109.28
CA ILE A 592 -61.53 -89.80 108.18
C ILE A 592 -62.48 -89.18 107.14
N ARG A 593 -63.47 -88.39 107.55
CA ARG A 593 -64.36 -87.68 106.61
C ARG A 593 -63.65 -86.60 105.80
N SER A 594 -62.77 -85.80 106.42
CA SER A 594 -62.06 -84.72 105.70
C SER A 594 -61.13 -85.25 104.60
N VAL A 595 -60.58 -86.45 104.77
CA VAL A 595 -59.73 -87.11 103.74
C VAL A 595 -60.55 -87.43 102.49
N PHE A 596 -61.80 -87.86 102.63
CA PHE A 596 -62.69 -88.12 101.49
C PHE A 596 -63.17 -86.83 100.80
N ASP A 597 -63.43 -85.75 101.55
CA ASP A 597 -63.80 -84.45 100.95
C ASP A 597 -62.65 -83.83 100.10
N THR A 598 -61.38 -84.12 100.42
CA THR A 598 -60.23 -83.74 99.57
C THR A 598 -60.10 -84.56 98.28
N LEU A 599 -60.62 -85.79 98.24
CA LEU A 599 -60.57 -86.64 97.05
C LEU A 599 -61.56 -86.19 95.97
N ASP A 600 -62.67 -85.55 96.35
CA ASP A 600 -63.68 -85.02 95.42
C ASP A 600 -63.18 -83.80 94.60
N GLY A 601 -62.11 -83.12 95.02
CA GLY A 601 -61.53 -81.95 94.34
C GLY A 601 -60.59 -82.25 93.15
N ILE A 602 -60.29 -83.52 92.87
CA ILE A 602 -59.35 -83.93 91.81
C ILE A 602 -60.00 -83.91 90.42
N ASN A 603 -61.32 -84.01 90.33
CA ASN A 603 -62.04 -83.98 89.05
C ASN A 603 -61.99 -82.60 88.37
N THR A 604 -62.10 -81.51 89.14
CA THR A 604 -62.07 -80.14 88.61
C THR A 604 -60.71 -79.76 88.01
N MET A 605 -59.60 -80.25 88.58
CA MET A 605 -58.25 -80.01 88.02
C MET A 605 -58.02 -80.74 86.68
N SER A 606 -58.62 -81.92 86.48
CA SER A 606 -58.53 -82.67 85.22
C SER A 606 -59.31 -81.99 84.09
N ASP A 607 -60.50 -81.47 84.39
CA ASP A 607 -61.36 -80.83 83.40
C ASP A 607 -60.75 -79.51 82.88
N ASP A 608 -60.13 -78.71 83.76
CA ASP A 608 -59.48 -77.45 83.38
C ASP A 608 -58.26 -77.66 82.45
N ILE A 609 -57.48 -78.73 82.64
CA ILE A 609 -56.33 -79.04 81.78
C ILE A 609 -56.80 -79.58 80.40
N GLN A 610 -57.90 -80.34 80.35
CA GLN A 610 -58.48 -80.81 79.08
C GLN A 610 -59.01 -79.65 78.22
N LEU A 611 -59.51 -78.57 78.84
CA LEU A 611 -59.97 -77.38 78.13
C LEU A 611 -58.82 -76.55 77.52
N LEU A 612 -57.58 -76.71 77.99
CA LEU A 612 -56.41 -75.91 77.60
C LEU A 612 -55.71 -76.43 76.32
N VAL A 613 -55.77 -77.75 76.07
CA VAL A 613 -55.19 -78.41 74.88
C VAL A 613 -55.70 -77.84 73.54
N PRO A 614 -57.03 -77.68 73.31
CA PRO A 614 -57.51 -77.18 72.02
C PRO A 614 -57.13 -75.72 71.73
N GLU A 615 -56.81 -74.89 72.74
CA GLU A 615 -56.29 -73.54 72.50
C GLU A 615 -54.82 -73.54 72.08
N LEU A 616 -54.01 -74.43 72.67
CA LEU A 616 -52.62 -74.61 72.29
C LEU A 616 -52.48 -75.22 70.89
N GLU A 617 -53.35 -76.16 70.50
CA GLU A 617 -53.40 -76.72 69.15
C GLU A 617 -53.73 -75.66 68.07
N LYS A 618 -54.55 -74.65 68.39
CA LYS A 618 -54.78 -73.50 67.48
C LYS A 618 -53.52 -72.66 67.29
N LEU A 619 -52.75 -72.46 68.35
CA LEU A 619 -51.51 -71.68 68.31
C LEU A 619 -50.43 -72.44 67.49
N ASP A 620 -50.35 -73.75 67.64
CA ASP A 620 -49.49 -74.64 66.86
C ASP A 620 -49.87 -74.69 65.37
N ALA A 621 -51.16 -74.56 65.03
CA ALA A 621 -51.62 -74.51 63.63
C ALA A 621 -51.35 -73.16 62.92
N LEU A 622 -51.25 -72.05 63.66
CA LEU A 622 -51.07 -70.71 63.11
C LEU A 622 -49.59 -70.32 62.91
N MET A 623 -48.72 -70.77 63.82
CA MET A 623 -47.28 -70.44 63.79
C MET A 623 -46.58 -70.87 62.48
N PRO A 624 -46.83 -72.07 61.91
CA PRO A 624 -46.25 -72.47 60.62
C PRO A 624 -46.71 -71.62 59.43
N GLN A 625 -47.93 -71.08 59.48
CA GLN A 625 -48.46 -70.20 58.42
C GLN A 625 -47.73 -68.85 58.40
N LEU A 626 -47.37 -68.34 59.57
CA LEU A 626 -46.54 -67.14 59.72
C LEU A 626 -45.11 -67.35 59.18
N VAL A 627 -44.53 -68.52 59.43
CA VAL A 627 -43.19 -68.89 58.91
C VAL A 627 -43.20 -69.01 57.37
N ALA A 628 -44.30 -69.51 56.78
CA ALA A 628 -44.43 -69.69 55.33
C ALA A 628 -44.45 -68.37 54.52
N LEU A 629 -44.85 -67.24 55.13
CA LEU A 629 -44.93 -65.93 54.44
C LEU A 629 -43.60 -65.17 54.40
N MET A 630 -42.67 -65.46 55.31
CA MET A 630 -41.39 -64.74 55.43
C MET A 630 -40.44 -64.92 54.24
N PRO A 631 -40.26 -66.12 53.66
CA PRO A 631 -39.37 -66.33 52.51
C PRO A 631 -39.79 -65.54 51.27
N GLU A 632 -41.09 -65.38 51.04
CA GLU A 632 -41.62 -64.63 49.90
C GLU A 632 -41.29 -63.13 50.03
N GLN A 633 -41.46 -62.54 51.22
CA GLN A 633 -41.07 -61.14 51.46
C GLN A 633 -39.56 -60.90 51.32
N ILE A 634 -38.73 -61.83 51.82
CA ILE A 634 -37.27 -61.75 51.67
C ILE A 634 -36.87 -61.85 50.18
N SER A 635 -37.52 -62.73 49.41
CA SER A 635 -37.28 -62.89 47.97
C SER A 635 -37.61 -61.61 47.20
N THR A 636 -38.77 -61.00 47.46
CA THR A 636 -39.17 -59.73 46.83
C THR A 636 -38.18 -58.60 47.17
N MET A 637 -37.73 -58.51 48.43
CA MET A 637 -36.72 -57.51 48.83
C MET A 637 -35.36 -57.74 48.15
N LYS A 638 -34.91 -58.99 48.02
CA LYS A 638 -33.69 -59.35 47.28
C LYS A 638 -33.81 -58.99 45.79
N SER A 639 -34.97 -59.22 45.18
CA SER A 639 -35.26 -58.84 43.80
C SER A 639 -35.24 -57.32 43.61
N MET A 640 -35.91 -56.56 44.49
CA MET A 640 -35.90 -55.09 44.44
C MET A 640 -34.49 -54.51 44.64
N LYS A 641 -33.68 -55.07 45.55
CA LYS A 641 -32.27 -54.67 45.72
C LYS A 641 -31.48 -54.90 44.41
N THR A 642 -31.65 -56.08 43.81
CA THR A 642 -30.98 -56.44 42.55
C THR A 642 -31.41 -55.51 41.41
N MET A 643 -32.71 -55.20 41.31
CA MET A 643 -33.24 -54.26 40.34
C MET A 643 -32.63 -52.86 40.53
N MET A 644 -32.56 -52.36 41.77
CA MET A 644 -32.01 -51.04 42.07
C MET A 644 -30.51 -50.95 41.78
N LEU A 645 -29.74 -52.00 42.08
CA LEU A 645 -28.32 -52.07 41.71
C LEU A 645 -28.12 -52.16 40.20
N THR A 646 -28.97 -52.90 39.49
CA THR A 646 -28.94 -52.99 38.03
C THR A 646 -29.30 -51.65 37.39
N GLN A 647 -30.28 -50.93 37.96
CA GLN A 647 -30.67 -49.60 37.53
C GLN A 647 -29.55 -48.58 37.76
N TYR A 648 -28.88 -48.63 38.92
CA TYR A 648 -27.67 -47.82 39.17
C TYR A 648 -26.58 -48.13 38.15
N ALA A 649 -26.26 -49.40 37.91
CA ALA A 649 -25.20 -49.78 36.96
C ALA A 649 -25.53 -49.32 35.53
N THR A 650 -26.79 -49.43 35.11
CA THR A 650 -27.26 -48.95 33.80
C THR A 650 -27.17 -47.42 33.71
N GLN A 651 -27.62 -46.71 34.74
CA GLN A 651 -27.60 -45.25 34.77
C GLN A 651 -26.18 -44.70 34.85
N LYS A 652 -25.30 -45.33 35.64
CA LYS A 652 -23.87 -45.01 35.71
C LYS A 652 -23.16 -45.26 34.38
N GLY A 653 -23.45 -46.38 33.72
CA GLY A 653 -22.90 -46.67 32.39
C GLY A 653 -23.32 -45.64 31.33
N MET A 654 -24.58 -45.20 31.34
CA MET A 654 -25.04 -44.10 30.49
C MET A 654 -24.38 -42.76 30.83
N GLN A 655 -24.20 -42.46 32.12
CA GLN A 655 -23.52 -41.23 32.57
C GLN A 655 -22.06 -41.22 32.13
N ASP A 656 -21.33 -42.33 32.28
CA ASP A 656 -19.92 -42.44 31.88
C ASP A 656 -19.76 -42.29 30.37
N GLN A 657 -20.66 -42.90 29.58
CA GLN A 657 -20.70 -42.71 28.13
C GLN A 657 -20.95 -41.25 27.74
N GLN A 658 -21.84 -40.57 28.47
CA GLN A 658 -22.15 -39.16 28.22
C GLN A 658 -20.99 -38.23 28.61
N ALA A 659 -20.28 -38.54 29.70
CA ALA A 659 -19.10 -37.82 30.16
C ALA A 659 -17.95 -37.93 29.14
N GLU A 660 -17.62 -39.15 28.68
CA GLU A 660 -16.60 -39.36 27.63
C GLU A 660 -16.95 -38.64 26.32
N GLY A 661 -18.25 -38.62 25.94
CA GLY A 661 -18.72 -37.87 24.77
C GLY A 661 -18.53 -36.36 24.91
N SER A 662 -18.79 -35.82 26.11
CA SER A 662 -18.62 -34.39 26.43
C SER A 662 -17.15 -33.97 26.47
N GLU A 663 -16.27 -34.81 27.03
CA GLU A 663 -14.83 -34.55 27.11
C GLU A 663 -14.21 -34.50 25.71
N ASN A 664 -14.55 -35.46 24.85
CA ASN A 664 -14.09 -35.48 23.45
C ASN A 664 -14.57 -34.25 22.66
N ALA A 665 -15.81 -33.80 22.88
CA ALA A 665 -16.34 -32.59 22.25
C ALA A 665 -15.58 -31.32 22.73
N THR A 666 -15.25 -31.26 24.02
CA THR A 666 -14.49 -30.14 24.61
C THR A 666 -13.06 -30.09 24.08
N ALA A 667 -12.35 -31.22 24.10
CA ALA A 667 -11.01 -31.34 23.56
C ALA A 667 -10.95 -31.00 22.06
N MET A 668 -11.99 -31.37 21.29
CA MET A 668 -12.10 -31.00 19.88
C MET A 668 -12.24 -29.48 19.69
N GLY A 669 -13.14 -28.83 20.45
CA GLY A 669 -13.32 -27.37 20.40
C GLY A 669 -12.03 -26.62 20.74
N GLU A 670 -11.36 -27.02 21.83
CA GLU A 670 -10.07 -26.45 22.24
C GLU A 670 -8.97 -26.66 21.19
N ALA A 671 -8.91 -27.84 20.56
CA ALA A 671 -7.91 -28.13 19.53
C ALA A 671 -8.09 -27.26 18.27
N PHE A 672 -9.33 -27.02 17.83
CA PHE A 672 -9.60 -26.15 16.67
C PHE A 672 -9.24 -24.69 16.97
N ASP A 673 -9.60 -24.18 18.15
CA ASP A 673 -9.28 -22.82 18.56
C ASP A 673 -7.77 -22.62 18.78
N ALA A 674 -7.10 -23.57 19.44
CA ALA A 674 -5.64 -23.55 19.63
C ALA A 674 -4.88 -23.61 18.30
N ALA A 675 -5.39 -24.39 17.33
CA ALA A 675 -4.83 -24.47 15.99
C ALA A 675 -5.14 -23.23 15.12
N ARG A 676 -6.02 -22.32 15.57
CA ARG A 676 -6.54 -21.20 14.78
C ARG A 676 -7.09 -21.68 13.43
N ASN A 677 -7.72 -22.85 13.40
CA ASN A 677 -8.30 -23.41 12.18
C ASN A 677 -9.77 -23.02 12.09
N ASP A 678 -10.09 -22.18 11.12
CA ASP A 678 -11.43 -21.65 10.87
C ASP A 678 -12.13 -22.31 9.67
N ASP A 679 -11.68 -23.48 9.19
CA ASP A 679 -12.33 -24.19 8.07
C ASP A 679 -13.83 -24.48 8.33
N SER A 680 -14.24 -24.49 9.59
CA SER A 680 -15.63 -24.62 10.05
C SER A 680 -16.18 -23.34 10.70
N PHE A 681 -15.73 -22.17 10.24
CA PHE A 681 -16.20 -20.86 10.70
C PHE A 681 -17.73 -20.74 10.60
N TYR A 682 -18.36 -20.26 11.67
CA TYR A 682 -19.77 -19.95 11.73
C TYR A 682 -20.06 -18.99 12.90
N LEU A 683 -20.81 -17.91 12.64
CA LEU A 683 -21.28 -17.00 13.68
C LEU A 683 -22.81 -17.11 13.86
N PRO A 684 -23.29 -17.42 15.07
CA PRO A 684 -24.71 -17.43 15.38
C PRO A 684 -25.36 -16.05 15.21
N PRO A 685 -26.65 -15.97 14.84
CA PRO A 685 -27.37 -14.70 14.66
C PRO A 685 -27.34 -13.78 15.89
N GLU A 686 -27.25 -14.33 17.10
CA GLU A 686 -27.25 -13.57 18.35
C GLU A 686 -26.03 -12.64 18.50
N ILE A 687 -24.90 -13.00 17.87
CA ILE A 687 -23.67 -12.19 17.92
C ILE A 687 -23.87 -10.84 17.23
N PHE A 688 -24.71 -10.78 16.20
CA PHE A 688 -24.97 -9.56 15.45
C PHE A 688 -25.69 -8.50 16.29
N ASP A 689 -26.29 -8.88 17.41
CA ASP A 689 -26.94 -7.96 18.34
C ASP A 689 -26.00 -7.37 19.40
N ASN A 690 -24.82 -7.99 19.60
CA ASN A 690 -23.83 -7.55 20.57
C ASN A 690 -23.28 -6.14 20.21
N ALA A 691 -23.23 -5.24 21.21
CA ALA A 691 -22.81 -3.86 21.02
C ALA A 691 -21.33 -3.73 20.58
N ASP A 692 -20.45 -4.60 21.08
CA ASP A 692 -19.02 -4.63 20.76
C ASP A 692 -18.80 -5.11 19.34
N PHE A 693 -19.53 -6.14 18.93
CA PHE A 693 -19.51 -6.63 17.54
C PHE A 693 -20.05 -5.58 16.57
N LYS A 694 -21.13 -4.88 16.93
CA LYS A 694 -21.67 -3.74 16.15
C LYS A 694 -20.65 -2.60 16.02
N ARG A 695 -19.82 -2.34 17.03
CA ARG A 695 -18.74 -1.34 16.96
C ARG A 695 -17.66 -1.77 15.96
N GLY A 696 -17.14 -3.00 16.06
CA GLY A 696 -16.15 -3.52 15.12
C GLY A 696 -16.66 -3.57 13.67
N MET A 697 -17.95 -3.90 13.48
CA MET A 697 -18.58 -3.97 12.17
C MET A 697 -18.59 -2.63 11.42
N LYS A 698 -18.68 -1.49 12.12
CA LYS A 698 -18.60 -0.15 11.50
C LYS A 698 -17.27 0.09 10.79
N ASN A 699 -16.20 -0.57 11.22
CA ASN A 699 -14.87 -0.42 10.64
C ASN A 699 -14.67 -1.26 9.38
N PHE A 700 -15.51 -2.24 9.08
CA PHE A 700 -15.31 -3.17 7.95
C PHE A 700 -16.50 -3.26 7.00
N ILE A 701 -17.71 -2.95 7.47
CA ILE A 701 -18.95 -2.95 6.67
C ILE A 701 -19.48 -1.52 6.57
N SER A 702 -19.86 -1.13 5.36
CA SER A 702 -20.40 0.19 5.08
C SER A 702 -21.68 0.48 5.88
N PRO A 703 -22.02 1.77 6.12
CA PRO A 703 -23.23 2.15 6.84
C PRO A 703 -24.52 1.59 6.21
N ASP A 704 -24.57 1.45 4.89
CA ASP A 704 -25.70 0.86 4.14
C ASP A 704 -25.75 -0.68 4.22
N GLY A 705 -24.73 -1.33 4.78
CA GLY A 705 -24.63 -2.78 4.94
C GLY A 705 -24.27 -3.52 3.66
N LYS A 706 -24.04 -2.85 2.53
CA LYS A 706 -23.92 -3.50 1.21
C LYS A 706 -22.49 -3.75 0.75
N SER A 707 -21.52 -3.17 1.45
CA SER A 707 -20.12 -3.23 1.04
C SER A 707 -19.25 -3.64 2.22
N VAL A 708 -18.22 -4.43 1.92
CA VAL A 708 -17.24 -4.89 2.90
C VAL A 708 -15.84 -4.54 2.41
N ARG A 709 -15.01 -3.99 3.30
CA ARG A 709 -13.60 -3.72 3.05
C ARG A 709 -12.72 -4.74 3.77
N PHE A 710 -11.63 -5.12 3.12
CA PHE A 710 -10.56 -5.95 3.66
C PHE A 710 -9.27 -5.17 3.59
N ILE A 711 -8.46 -5.24 4.64
CA ILE A 711 -7.14 -4.61 4.71
C ILE A 711 -6.11 -5.71 4.49
N VAL A 712 -5.39 -5.66 3.39
CA VAL A 712 -4.44 -6.70 2.97
C VAL A 712 -3.03 -6.17 3.18
N SER A 713 -2.23 -6.82 4.02
CA SER A 713 -0.81 -6.51 4.20
C SER A 713 0.05 -7.55 3.50
N HIS A 714 1.02 -7.11 2.71
CA HIS A 714 1.95 -7.98 1.99
C HIS A 714 3.03 -8.59 2.92
N GLU A 715 3.66 -9.67 2.49
CA GLU A 715 4.94 -10.12 3.06
C GLU A 715 6.08 -9.32 2.41
N GLY A 716 6.79 -8.52 3.21
CA GLY A 716 7.88 -7.66 2.75
C GLY A 716 7.44 -6.23 2.44
N ASP A 717 8.13 -5.58 1.50
CA ASP A 717 7.77 -4.23 1.03
C ASP A 717 6.83 -4.35 -0.18
N PRO A 718 5.57 -3.86 -0.10
CA PRO A 718 4.63 -3.92 -1.21
C PRO A 718 5.05 -3.03 -2.40
N LEU A 719 5.94 -2.07 -2.19
CA LEU A 719 6.39 -1.08 -3.19
C LEU A 719 7.47 -1.62 -4.14
N THR A 720 7.85 -2.90 -4.01
CA THR A 720 8.81 -3.54 -4.92
C THR A 720 8.11 -4.08 -6.18
N PRO A 721 8.87 -4.35 -7.27
CA PRO A 721 8.31 -4.98 -8.47
C PRO A 721 7.60 -6.32 -8.18
N GLU A 722 8.08 -7.11 -7.22
CA GLU A 722 7.44 -8.35 -6.81
C GLU A 722 6.12 -8.11 -6.06
N GLY A 723 6.02 -7.06 -5.23
CA GLY A 723 4.81 -6.66 -4.54
C GLY A 723 3.72 -6.21 -5.53
N ILE A 724 4.11 -5.36 -6.49
CA ILE A 724 3.25 -4.84 -7.57
C ILE A 724 2.67 -5.98 -8.43
N ALA A 725 3.47 -7.00 -8.76
CA ALA A 725 3.03 -8.12 -9.58
C ALA A 725 1.94 -8.99 -8.91
N ARG A 726 1.77 -8.91 -7.58
CA ARG A 726 0.79 -9.71 -6.83
C ARG A 726 -0.61 -9.09 -6.80
N ILE A 727 -0.75 -7.80 -7.14
CA ILE A 727 -2.03 -7.07 -7.08
C ILE A 727 -3.11 -7.71 -7.95
N ASP A 728 -2.77 -8.15 -9.17
CA ASP A 728 -3.72 -8.83 -10.05
C ASP A 728 -4.13 -10.20 -9.49
N ALA A 729 -3.22 -10.91 -8.82
CA ALA A 729 -3.49 -12.19 -8.18
C ALA A 729 -4.45 -12.03 -6.98
N ILE A 730 -4.29 -10.98 -6.17
CA ILE A 730 -5.22 -10.64 -5.07
C ILE A 730 -6.62 -10.37 -5.62
N LYS A 731 -6.72 -9.53 -6.65
CA LYS A 731 -8.00 -9.19 -7.28
C LYS A 731 -8.66 -10.42 -7.94
N LEU A 732 -7.86 -11.30 -8.55
CA LEU A 732 -8.33 -12.55 -9.14
C LEU A 732 -8.82 -13.52 -8.05
N ALA A 733 -8.06 -13.71 -6.98
CA ALA A 733 -8.43 -14.59 -5.87
C ALA A 733 -9.76 -14.17 -5.21
N ALA A 734 -9.96 -12.87 -5.00
CA ALA A 734 -11.23 -12.33 -4.51
C ALA A 734 -12.39 -12.61 -5.49
N LYS A 735 -12.19 -12.38 -6.79
CA LYS A 735 -13.20 -12.69 -7.82
C LYS A 735 -13.52 -14.18 -7.92
N GLU A 736 -12.54 -15.06 -7.74
CA GLU A 736 -12.73 -16.50 -7.76
C GLU A 736 -13.44 -17.02 -6.51
N ALA A 737 -13.13 -16.45 -5.33
CA ALA A 737 -13.80 -16.80 -4.08
C ALA A 737 -15.30 -16.51 -4.12
N ILE A 738 -15.70 -15.45 -4.83
CA ILE A 738 -17.09 -15.02 -5.02
C ILE A 738 -17.89 -15.99 -5.92
N LYS A 739 -17.26 -16.76 -6.81
CA LYS A 739 -17.96 -17.67 -7.73
C LYS A 739 -18.76 -18.74 -6.98
N GLY A 740 -20.00 -18.98 -7.40
CA GLY A 740 -20.89 -19.98 -6.80
C GLY A 740 -21.34 -19.62 -5.38
N THR A 741 -21.26 -18.35 -5.00
CA THR A 741 -21.73 -17.82 -3.71
C THR A 741 -22.83 -16.78 -3.94
N PRO A 742 -23.58 -16.38 -2.91
CA PRO A 742 -24.52 -15.27 -3.00
C PRO A 742 -23.91 -13.94 -3.50
N PHE A 743 -22.58 -13.77 -3.43
CA PHE A 743 -21.92 -12.56 -3.92
C PHE A 743 -21.67 -12.58 -5.44
N GLU A 744 -22.10 -13.61 -6.17
CA GLU A 744 -21.87 -13.68 -7.62
C GLU A 744 -22.40 -12.45 -8.35
N GLY A 745 -21.56 -11.82 -9.18
CA GLY A 745 -21.86 -10.54 -9.84
C GLY A 745 -21.48 -9.28 -9.06
N SER A 746 -20.99 -9.41 -7.82
CA SER A 746 -20.50 -8.30 -6.99
C SER A 746 -19.27 -7.62 -7.62
N LYS A 747 -19.13 -6.32 -7.35
CA LYS A 747 -18.00 -5.54 -7.86
C LYS A 747 -16.84 -5.61 -6.88
N VAL A 748 -15.65 -5.87 -7.42
CA VAL A 748 -14.41 -5.97 -6.64
C VAL A 748 -13.47 -4.85 -7.04
N TYR A 749 -13.17 -3.99 -6.07
CA TYR A 749 -12.25 -2.87 -6.18
C TYR A 749 -11.03 -3.12 -5.31
N LEU A 750 -9.85 -2.72 -5.78
CA LEU A 750 -8.59 -2.85 -5.05
C LEU A 750 -7.89 -1.51 -5.12
N ALA A 751 -7.66 -0.93 -3.95
CA ALA A 751 -6.94 0.30 -3.73
C ALA A 751 -5.76 0.04 -2.80
N GLY A 752 -4.87 1.01 -2.65
CA GLY A 752 -3.67 0.86 -1.85
C GLY A 752 -2.45 1.40 -2.57
N SER A 753 -1.32 1.42 -1.86
CA SER A 753 -0.10 2.00 -2.41
C SER A 753 0.43 1.18 -3.57
N ALA A 754 0.57 -0.15 -3.42
CA ALA A 754 1.08 -1.00 -4.49
C ALA A 754 0.12 -1.11 -5.68
N ALA A 755 -1.21 -1.08 -5.48
CA ALA A 755 -2.16 -0.93 -6.58
C ALA A 755 -1.97 0.39 -7.34
N THR A 756 -1.73 1.48 -6.63
CA THR A 756 -1.45 2.80 -7.23
C THR A 756 -0.14 2.77 -8.01
N PHE A 757 0.91 2.19 -7.45
CA PHE A 757 2.21 2.04 -8.14
C PHE A 757 2.14 1.12 -9.35
N LYS A 758 1.32 0.07 -9.31
CA LYS A 758 1.02 -0.75 -10.49
C LYS A 758 0.43 0.10 -11.61
N ASP A 759 -0.63 0.85 -11.31
CA ASP A 759 -1.32 1.69 -12.28
C ASP A 759 -0.38 2.80 -12.82
N MET A 760 0.49 3.35 -11.97
CA MET A 760 1.53 4.29 -12.37
C MET A 760 2.58 3.65 -13.27
N SER A 761 3.05 2.43 -12.97
CA SER A 761 4.00 1.68 -13.80
C SER A 761 3.42 1.36 -15.18
N ASP A 762 2.18 0.88 -15.23
CA ASP A 762 1.47 0.61 -16.48
C ASP A 762 1.28 1.91 -17.28
N GLY A 763 0.80 2.97 -16.62
CA GLY A 763 0.64 4.30 -17.22
C GLY A 763 1.94 4.87 -17.77
N ALA A 764 3.04 4.76 -17.03
CA ALA A 764 4.36 5.25 -17.44
C ALA A 764 4.86 4.53 -18.70
N ASN A 765 4.66 3.21 -18.80
CA ASN A 765 5.02 2.44 -19.99
C ASN A 765 4.22 2.88 -21.23
N TYR A 766 2.91 3.05 -21.10
CA TYR A 766 2.07 3.54 -22.20
C TYR A 766 2.46 4.96 -22.61
N ASP A 767 2.62 5.86 -21.64
CA ASP A 767 2.95 7.25 -21.88
C ASP A 767 4.33 7.43 -22.50
N LEU A 768 5.31 6.62 -22.10
CA LEU A 768 6.65 6.62 -22.70
C LEU A 768 6.57 6.27 -24.20
N VAL A 769 5.79 5.26 -24.56
CA VAL A 769 5.60 4.87 -25.97
C VAL A 769 4.87 5.98 -26.74
N ILE A 770 3.79 6.53 -26.19
CA ILE A 770 3.01 7.61 -26.81
C ILE A 770 3.87 8.85 -27.01
N ALA A 771 4.48 9.37 -25.95
CA ALA A 771 5.29 10.59 -25.99
C ALA A 771 6.54 10.39 -26.84
N GLY A 772 7.23 9.25 -26.74
CA GLY A 772 8.42 8.93 -27.52
C GLY A 772 8.12 8.88 -29.02
N ILE A 773 7.10 8.13 -29.44
CA ILE A 773 6.73 8.02 -30.86
C ILE A 773 6.21 9.36 -31.38
N ALA A 774 5.33 10.04 -30.63
CA ALA A 774 4.77 11.34 -31.03
C ALA A 774 5.87 12.40 -31.21
N ALA A 775 6.80 12.50 -30.25
CA ALA A 775 7.87 13.47 -30.32
C ALA A 775 8.89 13.13 -31.43
N LEU A 776 9.24 11.85 -31.63
CA LEU A 776 10.09 11.41 -32.75
C LEU A 776 9.46 11.72 -34.11
N ALA A 777 8.16 11.44 -34.25
CA ALA A 777 7.41 11.73 -35.47
C ALA A 777 7.32 13.25 -35.73
N LEU A 778 7.05 14.04 -34.69
CA LEU A 778 7.00 15.49 -34.77
C LEU A 778 8.36 16.07 -35.19
N ILE A 779 9.44 15.65 -34.54
CA ILE A 779 10.80 16.06 -34.87
C ILE A 779 11.13 15.67 -36.29
N PHE A 780 10.79 14.45 -36.71
CA PHE A 780 10.99 14.00 -38.10
C PHE A 780 10.27 14.92 -39.10
N ILE A 781 9.01 15.30 -38.82
CA ILE A 781 8.22 16.22 -39.65
C ILE A 781 8.87 17.61 -39.70
N ILE A 782 9.25 18.18 -38.55
CA ILE A 782 9.90 19.49 -38.49
C ILE A 782 11.22 19.46 -39.28
N MET A 783 12.05 18.42 -39.08
CA MET A 783 13.30 18.25 -39.80
C MET A 783 13.08 18.06 -41.30
N LEU A 784 12.04 17.34 -41.70
CA LEU A 784 11.66 17.18 -43.10
C LEU A 784 11.31 18.52 -43.75
N ILE A 785 10.54 19.37 -43.05
CA ILE A 785 10.16 20.70 -43.53
C ILE A 785 11.39 21.60 -43.71
N ILE A 786 12.32 21.59 -42.75
CA ILE A 786 13.48 22.49 -42.76
C ILE A 786 14.57 22.01 -43.73
N THR A 787 14.94 20.73 -43.65
CA THR A 787 16.01 20.16 -44.48
C THR A 787 15.56 19.95 -45.93
N ARG A 788 14.27 19.60 -46.13
CA ARG A 788 13.68 19.12 -47.40
C ARG A 788 14.38 17.88 -47.95
N ALA A 789 14.94 17.06 -47.06
CA ALA A 789 15.64 15.82 -47.38
C ALA A 789 15.19 14.71 -46.41
N VAL A 790 14.58 13.66 -46.96
CA VAL A 790 14.01 12.55 -46.16
C VAL A 790 15.12 11.78 -45.46
N VAL A 791 16.21 11.48 -46.19
CA VAL A 791 17.34 10.72 -45.65
C VAL A 791 18.07 11.51 -44.56
N ALA A 792 18.34 12.80 -44.78
CA ALA A 792 18.93 13.65 -43.76
C ALA A 792 18.08 13.69 -42.47
N SER A 793 16.76 13.85 -42.62
CA SER A 793 15.84 13.90 -41.48
C SER A 793 15.81 12.58 -40.71
N ALA A 794 15.78 11.43 -41.43
CA ALA A 794 15.82 10.11 -40.81
C ALA A 794 17.15 9.86 -40.07
N VAL A 795 18.28 10.25 -40.66
CA VAL A 795 19.60 10.13 -40.03
C VAL A 795 19.68 10.96 -38.76
N ILE A 796 19.20 12.22 -38.78
CA ILE A 796 19.18 13.09 -37.59
C ILE A 796 18.40 12.41 -36.47
N VAL A 797 17.17 11.99 -36.75
CA VAL A 797 16.30 11.34 -35.76
C VAL A 797 16.92 10.06 -35.22
N ALA A 798 17.51 9.21 -36.09
CA ALA A 798 18.19 7.98 -35.66
C ALA A 798 19.41 8.26 -34.78
N THR A 799 20.23 9.27 -35.13
CA THR A 799 21.39 9.66 -34.32
C THR A 799 21.00 10.22 -32.96
N VAL A 800 19.89 10.99 -32.89
CA VAL A 800 19.33 11.48 -31.63
C VAL A 800 18.81 10.33 -30.78
N ALA A 801 18.10 9.36 -31.37
CA ALA A 801 17.62 8.16 -30.66
C ALA A 801 18.77 7.31 -30.09
N ILE A 802 19.88 7.16 -30.84
CA ILE A 802 21.08 6.46 -30.35
C ILE A 802 21.75 7.25 -29.22
N SER A 803 21.87 8.58 -29.38
CA SER A 803 22.40 9.48 -28.34
C SER A 803 21.64 9.33 -27.02
N LEU A 804 20.32 9.30 -27.14
CA LEU A 804 19.39 9.15 -26.05
C LEU A 804 19.52 7.80 -25.34
N GLY A 805 19.55 6.69 -26.08
CA GLY A 805 19.77 5.37 -25.50
C GLY A 805 21.12 5.27 -24.78
N ALA A 806 22.18 5.79 -25.40
CA ALA A 806 23.51 5.81 -24.78
C ALA A 806 23.54 6.68 -23.51
N SER A 807 22.87 7.83 -23.52
CA SER A 807 22.75 8.73 -22.37
C SER A 807 22.05 8.08 -21.18
N LEU A 808 20.89 7.47 -21.43
CA LEU A 808 20.12 6.78 -20.40
C LEU A 808 20.96 5.66 -19.79
N GLY A 809 21.65 4.87 -20.61
CA GLY A 809 22.53 3.80 -20.11
C GLY A 809 23.73 4.32 -19.31
N MET A 810 24.32 5.44 -19.70
CA MET A 810 25.38 6.09 -18.89
C MET A 810 24.86 6.59 -17.55
N SER A 811 23.61 7.10 -17.50
CA SER A 811 22.99 7.49 -16.23
C SER A 811 22.76 6.30 -15.32
N VAL A 812 22.28 5.17 -15.87
CA VAL A 812 22.16 3.89 -15.15
C VAL A 812 23.51 3.41 -14.61
N LEU A 813 24.59 3.55 -15.38
CA LEU A 813 25.94 3.21 -14.93
C LEU A 813 26.38 4.08 -13.74
N ILE A 814 26.15 5.39 -13.80
CA ILE A 814 26.60 6.32 -12.76
C ILE A 814 25.77 6.17 -11.49
N TRP A 815 24.44 6.20 -11.60
CA TRP A 815 23.59 6.17 -10.41
C TRP A 815 23.50 4.76 -9.80
N GLN A 816 23.22 3.73 -10.60
CA GLN A 816 22.98 2.39 -10.04
C GLN A 816 24.28 1.65 -9.72
N HIS A 817 25.29 1.74 -10.58
CA HIS A 817 26.51 0.93 -10.41
C HIS A 817 27.63 1.67 -9.67
N LEU A 818 27.75 2.99 -9.81
CA LEU A 818 28.81 3.76 -9.17
C LEU A 818 28.37 4.37 -7.83
N ILE A 819 27.18 5.00 -7.79
CA ILE A 819 26.65 5.65 -6.58
C ILE A 819 25.85 4.66 -5.71
N GLY A 820 25.24 3.63 -6.31
CA GLY A 820 24.47 2.61 -5.61
C GLY A 820 23.01 2.99 -5.32
N ILE A 821 22.50 4.04 -5.97
CA ILE A 821 21.11 4.50 -5.84
C ILE A 821 20.35 4.14 -7.11
N GLU A 822 19.20 3.48 -6.97
CA GLU A 822 18.35 3.14 -8.09
C GLU A 822 17.81 4.41 -8.79
N LEU A 823 17.37 4.26 -10.04
CA LEU A 823 16.81 5.40 -10.75
C LEU A 823 15.33 5.53 -10.39
N HIS A 824 14.92 6.76 -10.12
CA HIS A 824 13.52 7.07 -9.91
C HIS A 824 12.73 6.85 -11.19
N TRP A 825 11.52 6.30 -11.09
CA TRP A 825 10.68 5.93 -12.25
C TRP A 825 10.47 7.07 -13.24
N MET A 826 10.40 8.32 -12.76
CA MET A 826 10.17 9.52 -13.57
C MET A 826 11.41 9.96 -14.39
N VAL A 827 12.62 9.54 -14.00
CA VAL A 827 13.88 10.02 -14.62
C VAL A 827 13.95 9.64 -16.08
N LEU A 828 13.56 8.40 -16.41
CA LEU A 828 13.68 7.89 -17.77
C LEU A 828 12.70 8.60 -18.72
N PRO A 829 11.38 8.68 -18.46
CA PRO A 829 10.47 9.43 -19.32
C PRO A 829 10.82 10.92 -19.44
N MET A 830 11.14 11.61 -18.33
CA MET A 830 11.49 13.05 -18.40
C MET A 830 12.74 13.27 -19.24
N SER A 831 13.81 12.52 -18.96
CA SER A 831 15.06 12.67 -19.70
C SER A 831 14.89 12.31 -21.16
N LEU A 832 14.07 11.29 -21.48
CA LEU A 832 13.71 10.91 -22.84
C LEU A 832 13.14 12.09 -23.61
N ILE A 833 12.07 12.69 -23.09
CA ILE A 833 11.35 13.74 -23.80
C ILE A 833 12.21 15.01 -23.94
N ILE A 834 12.93 15.40 -22.90
CA ILE A 834 13.76 16.62 -22.93
C ILE A 834 14.99 16.43 -23.83
N LEU A 835 15.68 15.29 -23.74
CA LEU A 835 16.81 15.00 -24.62
C LEU A 835 16.39 14.91 -26.08
N LEU A 836 15.20 14.37 -26.35
CA LEU A 836 14.66 14.33 -27.70
C LEU A 836 14.33 15.73 -28.22
N ALA A 837 13.70 16.56 -27.37
CA ALA A 837 13.35 17.94 -27.66
C ALA A 837 14.59 18.78 -28.00
N VAL A 838 15.63 18.69 -27.18
CA VAL A 838 16.84 19.52 -27.29
C VAL A 838 17.87 18.95 -28.26
N GLY A 839 18.06 17.63 -28.29
CA GLY A 839 19.09 16.97 -29.11
C GLY A 839 18.85 17.10 -30.61
N ALA A 840 17.60 17.25 -31.04
CA ALA A 840 17.25 17.46 -32.44
C ALA A 840 17.74 18.81 -33.00
N ASP A 841 17.72 19.86 -32.18
CA ASP A 841 18.03 21.22 -32.61
C ASP A 841 19.48 21.36 -33.10
N TYR A 842 20.43 20.84 -32.35
CA TYR A 842 21.80 21.11 -32.71
C TYR A 842 22.30 20.34 -33.93
N ASN A 843 21.67 19.21 -34.25
CA ASN A 843 21.91 18.50 -35.49
C ASN A 843 21.38 19.32 -36.69
N LEU A 844 20.28 20.06 -36.51
CA LEU A 844 19.79 21.00 -37.50
C LEU A 844 20.80 22.11 -37.80
N LEU A 845 21.42 22.68 -36.77
CA LEU A 845 22.47 23.70 -36.92
C LEU A 845 23.61 23.27 -37.84
N LEU A 846 24.12 22.06 -37.60
CA LEU A 846 25.22 21.51 -38.39
C LEU A 846 24.79 21.25 -39.85
N VAL A 847 23.58 20.72 -40.05
CA VAL A 847 23.04 20.42 -41.39
C VAL A 847 22.72 21.70 -42.17
N ALA A 848 22.16 22.72 -41.50
CA ALA A 848 21.93 24.03 -42.10
C ALA A 848 23.24 24.63 -42.61
N ARG A 849 24.34 24.45 -41.86
CA ARG A 849 25.68 24.87 -42.29
C ARG A 849 26.24 24.06 -43.43
N PHE A 850 26.09 22.74 -43.39
CA PHE A 850 26.41 21.91 -44.54
C PHE A 850 25.70 22.42 -45.78
N LYS A 851 24.40 22.76 -45.67
CA LYS A 851 23.56 23.26 -46.76
C LYS A 851 24.06 24.60 -47.34
N GLU A 852 24.51 25.52 -46.50
CA GLU A 852 25.08 26.81 -46.94
C GLU A 852 26.41 26.62 -47.68
N GLU A 853 27.29 25.75 -47.17
CA GLU A 853 28.63 25.50 -47.72
C GLU A 853 28.66 24.43 -48.83
N ILE A 854 27.50 23.85 -49.23
CA ILE A 854 27.39 22.88 -50.34
C ILE A 854 28.07 23.39 -51.62
N HIS A 855 28.06 24.70 -51.85
CA HIS A 855 28.64 25.34 -53.04
C HIS A 855 30.14 25.05 -53.22
N ALA A 856 30.87 24.79 -52.13
CA ALA A 856 32.29 24.45 -52.15
C ALA A 856 32.59 22.96 -52.48
N GLY A 857 31.55 22.13 -52.65
CA GLY A 857 31.62 20.67 -52.77
C GLY A 857 31.39 19.96 -51.43
N LEU A 858 30.95 18.69 -51.44
CA LEU A 858 30.48 17.99 -50.24
C LEU A 858 31.54 17.85 -49.13
N HIS A 859 32.76 17.38 -49.47
CA HIS A 859 33.83 17.19 -48.48
C HIS A 859 34.39 18.53 -47.97
N THR A 860 34.70 19.46 -48.88
CA THR A 860 35.22 20.79 -48.52
C THR A 860 34.20 21.61 -47.74
N GLY A 861 32.91 21.51 -48.11
CA GLY A 861 31.81 22.17 -47.41
C GLY A 861 31.62 21.64 -45.99
N MET A 862 31.74 20.33 -45.76
CA MET A 862 31.73 19.75 -44.40
C MET A 862 32.91 20.26 -43.55
N ILE A 863 34.13 20.28 -44.09
CA ILE A 863 35.32 20.77 -43.36
C ILE A 863 35.18 22.26 -43.01
N ARG A 864 34.67 23.08 -43.93
CA ARG A 864 34.42 24.51 -43.69
C ARG A 864 33.33 24.72 -42.64
N SER A 865 32.23 23.98 -42.74
CA SER A 865 31.11 24.05 -41.80
C SER A 865 31.53 23.67 -40.39
N MET A 866 32.25 22.55 -40.22
CA MET A 866 32.79 22.15 -38.92
C MET A 866 33.79 23.18 -38.40
N GLY A 867 34.65 23.72 -39.26
CA GLY A 867 35.62 24.75 -38.89
C GLY A 867 35.00 26.08 -38.43
N GLY A 868 33.90 26.50 -39.05
CA GLY A 868 33.22 27.76 -38.76
C GLY A 868 32.26 27.68 -37.57
N THR A 869 31.57 26.56 -37.40
CA THR A 869 30.50 26.43 -36.39
C THR A 869 30.83 25.52 -35.22
N GLY A 870 31.84 24.64 -35.34
CA GLY A 870 32.20 23.69 -34.29
C GLY A 870 32.50 24.36 -32.95
N SER A 871 33.24 25.48 -32.92
CA SER A 871 33.54 26.13 -31.63
C SER A 871 32.33 26.78 -30.97
N VAL A 872 31.41 27.36 -31.74
CA VAL A 872 30.22 28.04 -31.20
C VAL A 872 29.18 27.02 -30.76
N VAL A 873 28.92 26.01 -31.60
CA VAL A 873 27.93 24.96 -31.35
C VAL A 873 28.34 24.06 -30.19
N THR A 874 29.62 23.69 -30.07
CA THR A 874 30.11 22.92 -28.92
C THR A 874 30.11 23.74 -27.64
N SER A 875 30.38 25.04 -27.71
CA SER A 875 30.32 25.91 -26.53
C SER A 875 28.88 26.05 -26.00
N ALA A 876 27.91 26.27 -26.90
CA ALA A 876 26.48 26.28 -26.55
C ALA A 876 26.06 24.94 -25.91
N GLY A 877 26.34 23.81 -26.59
CA GLY A 877 26.00 22.49 -26.05
C GLY A 877 26.67 22.16 -24.70
N LEU A 878 27.91 22.61 -24.47
CA LEU A 878 28.57 22.46 -23.17
C LEU A 878 27.92 23.32 -22.09
N VAL A 879 27.60 24.58 -22.40
CA VAL A 879 26.90 25.47 -21.47
C VAL A 879 25.56 24.84 -21.08
N PHE A 880 24.75 24.44 -22.07
CA PHE A 880 23.48 23.77 -21.82
C PHE A 880 23.65 22.50 -20.97
N ALA A 881 24.58 21.62 -21.33
CA ALA A 881 24.82 20.38 -20.57
C ALA A 881 25.20 20.65 -19.10
N PHE A 882 26.12 21.58 -18.84
CA PHE A 882 26.51 21.93 -17.48
C PHE A 882 25.40 22.67 -16.72
N THR A 883 24.56 23.45 -17.39
CA THR A 883 23.37 24.04 -16.75
C THR A 883 22.40 22.97 -16.28
N MET A 884 22.14 21.93 -17.08
CA MET A 884 21.30 20.82 -16.64
C MET A 884 21.96 20.02 -15.50
N MET A 885 23.28 19.82 -15.54
CA MET A 885 24.02 19.17 -14.45
C MET A 885 23.99 19.96 -13.14
N SER A 886 23.78 21.28 -13.16
CA SER A 886 23.71 22.08 -11.93
C SER A 886 22.53 21.71 -11.03
N MET A 887 21.50 21.06 -11.57
CA MET A 887 20.39 20.48 -10.82
C MET A 887 20.84 19.36 -9.86
N ALA A 888 22.05 18.81 -10.02
CA ALA A 888 22.63 17.82 -9.10
C ALA A 888 22.81 18.34 -7.65
N VAL A 889 22.79 19.66 -7.45
CA VAL A 889 22.90 20.30 -6.13
C VAL A 889 21.55 20.37 -5.41
N SER A 890 20.45 19.98 -6.07
CA SER A 890 19.12 19.87 -5.47
C SER A 890 19.12 18.96 -4.25
N SER A 891 18.41 19.35 -3.18
CA SER A 891 18.14 18.45 -2.04
C SER A 891 17.25 17.28 -2.44
N LEU A 892 16.40 17.48 -3.47
CA LEU A 892 15.62 16.40 -4.06
C LEU A 892 16.46 15.63 -5.08
N THR A 893 16.76 14.38 -4.76
CA THR A 893 17.64 13.52 -5.59
C THR A 893 17.05 13.27 -6.97
N VAL A 894 15.71 13.20 -7.09
CA VAL A 894 15.01 13.02 -8.38
C VAL A 894 15.37 14.14 -9.38
N ILE A 895 15.37 15.40 -8.94
CA ILE A 895 15.72 16.56 -9.76
C ILE A 895 17.19 16.48 -10.20
N GLY A 896 18.08 16.06 -9.29
CA GLY A 896 19.49 15.81 -9.60
C GLY A 896 19.71 14.69 -10.62
N GLN A 897 18.98 13.58 -10.50
CA GLN A 897 19.02 12.47 -11.45
C GLN A 897 18.56 12.90 -12.85
N VAL A 898 17.43 13.62 -12.95
CA VAL A 898 16.92 14.17 -14.22
C VAL A 898 17.94 15.10 -14.87
N GLY A 899 18.43 16.11 -14.13
CA GLY A 899 19.36 17.10 -14.68
C GLY A 899 20.72 16.52 -15.10
N THR A 900 21.28 15.60 -14.31
CA THR A 900 22.54 14.92 -14.68
C THR A 900 22.37 14.00 -15.88
N THR A 901 21.25 13.28 -15.98
CA THR A 901 20.93 12.42 -17.13
C THR A 901 20.83 13.24 -18.41
N ILE A 902 20.09 14.36 -18.37
CA ILE A 902 19.98 15.26 -19.52
C ILE A 902 21.34 15.89 -19.85
N GLY A 903 22.09 16.34 -18.85
CA GLY A 903 23.43 16.91 -19.04
C GLY A 903 24.38 15.93 -19.74
N LEU A 904 24.43 14.67 -19.28
CA LEU A 904 25.26 13.62 -19.88
C LEU A 904 24.84 13.33 -21.33
N GLY A 905 23.53 13.31 -21.61
CA GLY A 905 23.03 13.10 -22.96
C GLY A 905 23.36 14.23 -23.91
N LEU A 906 23.30 15.47 -23.44
CA LEU A 906 23.71 16.63 -24.22
C LEU A 906 25.22 16.67 -24.45
N LEU A 907 26.03 16.24 -23.49
CA LEU A 907 27.47 16.06 -23.70
C LEU A 907 27.75 15.00 -24.76
N PHE A 908 27.08 13.85 -24.67
CA PHE A 908 27.23 12.77 -25.64
C PHE A 908 26.80 13.21 -27.03
N ASP A 909 25.63 13.86 -27.14
CA ASP A 909 25.15 14.40 -28.41
C ASP A 909 26.14 15.42 -28.99
N THR A 910 26.60 16.37 -28.18
CA THR A 910 27.47 17.46 -28.64
C THR A 910 28.86 16.97 -29.04
N LEU A 911 29.47 16.10 -28.24
CA LEU A 911 30.88 15.70 -28.41
C LEU A 911 31.05 14.46 -29.28
N VAL A 912 30.13 13.51 -29.23
CA VAL A 912 30.24 12.24 -29.96
C VAL A 912 29.36 12.27 -31.20
N VAL A 913 28.06 12.50 -31.03
CA VAL A 913 27.10 12.35 -32.13
C VAL A 913 27.28 13.44 -33.18
N ARG A 914 27.20 14.70 -32.77
CA ARG A 914 27.28 15.86 -33.67
C ARG A 914 28.67 16.09 -34.23
N SER A 915 29.69 15.93 -33.39
CA SER A 915 31.07 16.24 -33.80
C SER A 915 31.69 15.14 -34.65
N LEU A 916 31.24 13.87 -34.53
CA LEU A 916 31.89 12.74 -35.18
C LEU A 916 30.91 11.84 -35.95
N MET A 917 29.84 11.36 -35.31
CA MET A 917 28.94 10.36 -35.89
C MET A 917 28.13 10.91 -37.09
N MET A 918 27.44 12.03 -36.91
CA MET A 918 26.59 12.65 -37.91
C MET A 918 27.36 13.08 -39.17
N PRO A 919 28.51 13.80 -39.09
CA PRO A 919 29.30 14.11 -40.27
C PRO A 919 29.90 12.87 -40.93
N SER A 920 30.21 11.80 -40.18
CA SER A 920 30.67 10.53 -40.75
C SER A 920 29.59 9.87 -41.60
N ILE A 921 28.34 9.81 -41.10
CA ILE A 921 27.19 9.28 -41.84
C ILE A 921 26.90 10.14 -43.07
N ALA A 922 26.93 11.46 -42.93
CA ALA A 922 26.74 12.38 -44.05
C ALA A 922 27.83 12.22 -45.13
N ALA A 923 29.08 11.99 -44.73
CA ALA A 923 30.19 11.73 -45.64
C ALA A 923 30.06 10.39 -46.38
N LEU A 924 29.59 9.34 -45.73
CA LEU A 924 29.35 8.02 -46.35
C LEU A 924 28.18 8.04 -47.33
N LEU A 925 27.06 8.70 -46.96
CA LEU A 925 25.87 8.78 -47.81
C LEU A 925 26.07 9.76 -48.98
N GLY A 926 26.94 10.76 -48.84
CA GLY A 926 27.31 11.71 -49.89
C GLY A 926 26.10 12.40 -50.52
N ARG A 927 25.84 12.15 -51.81
CA ARG A 927 24.68 12.73 -52.52
C ARG A 927 23.33 12.21 -52.03
N TRP A 928 23.28 10.99 -51.50
CA TRP A 928 22.05 10.36 -51.03
C TRP A 928 21.55 10.96 -49.73
N PHE A 929 22.44 11.57 -48.93
CA PHE A 929 22.07 12.29 -47.72
C PHE A 929 21.03 13.38 -47.99
N TRP A 930 21.11 14.04 -49.15
CA TRP A 930 20.23 15.14 -49.53
C TRP A 930 18.97 14.71 -50.29
N TRP A 931 18.77 13.40 -50.53
CA TRP A 931 17.63 12.91 -51.32
C TRP A 931 16.30 13.30 -50.66
N PRO A 932 15.30 13.80 -51.44
CA PRO A 932 15.19 13.84 -52.91
C PRO A 932 15.82 15.07 -53.60
N LYS A 933 16.46 15.97 -52.84
CA LYS A 933 17.12 17.15 -53.42
C LYS A 933 18.40 16.74 -54.17
N ILE A 934 18.47 17.04 -55.46
CA ILE A 934 19.63 16.72 -56.29
C ILE A 934 20.76 17.73 -55.99
N VAL A 935 21.84 17.25 -55.35
CA VAL A 935 23.03 18.05 -55.00
C VAL A 935 24.24 17.57 -55.80
N ARG A 936 25.05 18.50 -56.33
CA ARG A 936 26.28 18.18 -57.08
C ARG A 936 27.41 17.80 -56.12
N SER A 937 28.16 16.75 -56.45
CA SER A 937 29.28 16.26 -55.64
C SER A 937 30.57 17.07 -55.80
N ARG A 938 30.72 17.81 -56.90
CA ARG A 938 31.90 18.67 -57.20
C ARG A 938 31.48 20.14 -57.40
N PRO A 939 32.33 21.11 -56.98
CA PRO A 939 32.05 22.53 -57.17
C PRO A 939 31.93 22.88 -58.66
N ARG A 940 31.19 23.95 -58.99
CA ARG A 940 31.15 24.47 -60.36
C ARG A 940 32.57 24.95 -60.73
N PRO A 941 33.15 24.52 -61.87
CA PRO A 941 34.43 25.06 -62.33
C PRO A 941 34.33 26.58 -62.46
N SER A 942 35.13 27.31 -61.68
CA SER A 942 35.33 28.74 -61.88
C SER A 942 36.53 28.92 -62.80
N PRO A 943 36.47 29.80 -63.82
CA PRO A 943 37.65 30.16 -64.60
C PRO A 943 38.78 30.63 -63.66
N TRP A 944 40.01 30.22 -63.95
CA TRP A 944 41.19 30.74 -63.27
C TRP A 944 41.26 32.26 -63.49
N PRO A 945 41.61 33.09 -62.48
CA PRO A 945 41.76 34.53 -62.69
C PRO A 945 42.83 34.75 -63.77
N ALA A 946 42.43 35.37 -64.89
CA ALA A 946 43.36 35.70 -65.95
C ALA A 946 44.37 36.74 -65.42
N PRO A 947 45.69 36.59 -65.70
CA PRO A 947 46.65 37.62 -65.34
C PRO A 947 46.25 38.95 -65.99
N PRO A 948 46.44 40.09 -65.30
CA PRO A 948 46.11 41.39 -65.88
C PRO A 948 46.90 41.56 -67.19
N ARG A 949 46.18 41.83 -68.29
CA ARG A 949 46.79 42.20 -69.56
C ARG A 949 47.57 43.49 -69.36
N ASN A 950 48.90 43.43 -69.52
CA ASN A 950 49.74 44.60 -69.64
C ASN A 950 49.55 45.17 -71.05
N ASP A 951 48.59 46.08 -71.21
CA ASP A 951 48.47 46.91 -72.39
C ASP A 951 49.47 48.08 -72.23
N ALA A 952 50.75 47.78 -72.48
CA ALA A 952 51.79 48.79 -72.71
C ALA A 952 52.35 48.55 -74.10
N GLU A 953 51.65 49.09 -75.09
CA GLU A 953 52.11 49.17 -76.48
C GLU A 953 53.04 50.40 -76.59
N PRO A 954 54.29 50.26 -77.04
CA PRO A 954 55.19 51.38 -77.23
C PRO A 954 54.88 52.08 -78.57
N ALA A 955 54.59 53.38 -78.50
CA ALA A 955 54.60 54.24 -79.67
C ALA A 955 56.03 54.31 -80.24
N VAL A 956 56.18 53.95 -81.51
CA VAL A 956 57.38 54.14 -82.33
C VAL A 956 57.10 55.37 -83.24
N PRO A 957 58.09 56.25 -83.47
CA PRO A 957 57.90 57.70 -83.60
C PRO A 957 57.20 58.19 -84.86
#